data_AF-A0A9P7P5I9-F1
#
_entry.id   AF-A0A9P7P5I9-F1
#
_cell.length_a   1.000
_cell.length_b   1.000
_cell.length_c   1.000
_cell.angle_alpha   90.00
_cell.angle_beta   90.00
_cell.angle_gamma   90.00
#
_symmetry.space_group_name_H-M   'P 1'
#
loop_
_entity.id
_entity.type
_entity.pdbx_description
1 polymer ?
#
loop_
_entity_poly.entity_id
_entity_poly.type
_entity_poly.pdbx_seq_one_letter_code
_entity_poly.pdbx_strand_id
1 'polypeptide(L)'
;MASPSAKIKETVKETLVGTATDEPDAQLSAQSRARFNAHAVKDAETGDLYMGQDEFINAIAPADEDYHKIKRHQYSFLFRVADNKGTGRLSLTDWGVFENLLLKPDAEYLIAFRLFDVDRTGNVTFDNFRRLYDLNKGPDNIPFNWDCEWAKLYLGRKKRHVLSYTQFSQMLRGLQGERIRQAFQLLDKDGDGYIGPDDFARIIRETSKHKLSDHILDNLHTLCNMSTGGSNISYANVRAFQNMVKEMDLVELVVRRAVAKSADGKITRADFAREAALVTRFSVFTPMEADILFHFASLDEPSGRLGINDFAKVLDPLWRRATSMFDGHDVGHAAAGSSSKPASMLHGALESAYNFGLGSLAGAFGAFMVYPIDLVKTRLQNQRGAQPGQRLYKNSIDCFQKVFRNEGLRGLYSGVLPQLVGVAPEKAIKLTVNDIVRSHFTDKQGRITLGAEILAGASAGGCQVVFTNPLEIVKIRLQIQGEVAKTLQGTPKRSAMWIVRNLGLVGLYKGASACLLRDVPFSAIYFPTYSHLKRDFFGESSTKKLGVLQLLTAGAIAGMPAAYLTTPCDVIKTRLQVEARKGEATYTGLRHAAQTIWKEEGFRAFFKGGPARIFRSSPQFGFTLAAYEFLQNALPMPGGMKKEEAMQRQQAQQMATLEGGSLDTLPFVRSRNALKILLDLDEDFGRAKVPDAATWKGLPKAMGGASPPDSPSPPELLHPPRRAASPPPMALLPVLSALCGWIYTFSWSASFYPQLLLNARRKSTSGTTVDFPLINVLGFLAYFLSSLALYASPLIRAQYASRHENLTPTVQSNDIAFALHALLASALTVSQYLCRSWWGIRYSAGAKPSRFIMGVAGGSFVGVAVVWLLTVRDAAAAAAAAAADTAGVRDGVGVGVGVGVATGVRVNPATSWCELDIVYALGHVKLIISLIKLWPQILANYRNKSTRGWSVWQVVLDLVGGMLSTAQQGIDSYLQGHWSGITGNPIKFALGNISFVYDGIFLAQHYVLYRGEGGDEDRETLLRREGDEEEE
;
A
#
# COMPACT_ATOMS: atom_id res chain seq x y z
N MET A 1 -56.98 -16.07 -38.30
CA MET A 1 -56.19 -16.91 -37.36
C MET A 1 -54.90 -17.29 -38.05
N ALA A 2 -53.77 -16.70 -37.67
CA ALA A 2 -52.46 -17.05 -38.26
C ALA A 2 -52.04 -18.47 -37.85
N SER A 3 -51.40 -19.22 -38.76
CA SER A 3 -51.06 -20.62 -38.54
C SER A 3 -50.04 -20.79 -37.39
N PRO A 4 -50.03 -21.95 -36.69
CA PRO A 4 -49.09 -22.21 -35.59
C PRO A 4 -47.63 -22.05 -35.99
N SER A 5 -47.30 -22.33 -37.26
CA SER A 5 -45.95 -22.18 -37.81
C SER A 5 -45.53 -20.71 -37.98
N ALA A 6 -46.46 -19.82 -38.31
CA ALA A 6 -46.20 -18.38 -38.36
C ALA A 6 -45.96 -17.81 -36.96
N LYS A 7 -46.73 -18.27 -35.97
CA LYS A 7 -46.59 -17.88 -34.57
C LYS A 7 -45.27 -18.34 -33.98
N ILE A 8 -44.84 -19.58 -34.25
CA ILE A 8 -43.53 -20.11 -33.82
C ILE A 8 -42.38 -19.35 -34.51
N LYS A 9 -42.51 -19.01 -35.80
CA LYS A 9 -41.52 -18.17 -36.49
C LYS A 9 -41.43 -16.77 -35.89
N GLU A 10 -42.55 -16.16 -35.53
CA GLU A 10 -42.58 -14.87 -34.83
C GLU A 10 -41.94 -14.95 -33.45
N THR A 11 -42.31 -15.94 -32.64
CA THR A 11 -41.75 -16.12 -31.28
C THR A 11 -40.26 -16.43 -31.32
N VAL A 12 -39.79 -17.23 -32.29
CA VAL A 12 -38.36 -17.50 -32.52
C VAL A 12 -37.62 -16.28 -33.06
N LYS A 13 -38.27 -15.45 -33.89
CA LYS A 13 -37.71 -14.18 -34.38
C LYS A 13 -37.65 -13.14 -33.24
N GLU A 14 -38.62 -13.09 -32.34
CA GLU A 14 -38.61 -12.26 -31.13
C GLU A 14 -37.51 -12.70 -30.14
N THR A 15 -37.33 -14.01 -29.93
CA THR A 15 -36.25 -14.53 -29.07
C THR A 15 -34.85 -14.39 -29.67
N LEU A 16 -34.69 -14.46 -31.00
CA LEU A 16 -33.38 -14.39 -31.67
C LEU A 16 -32.97 -12.98 -32.10
N VAL A 17 -33.91 -12.08 -32.40
CA VAL A 17 -33.59 -10.72 -32.86
C VAL A 17 -33.58 -9.73 -31.70
N GLY A 18 -34.14 -10.08 -30.54
CA GLY A 18 -34.25 -9.16 -29.41
C GLY A 18 -34.78 -7.82 -29.91
N THR A 19 -35.93 -7.87 -30.59
CA THR A 19 -36.55 -6.67 -31.17
C THR A 19 -36.63 -5.61 -30.09
N ALA A 20 -36.34 -4.38 -30.51
CA ALA A 20 -36.59 -3.17 -29.77
C ALA A 20 -38.09 -3.02 -29.52
N THR A 21 -38.66 -3.85 -28.65
CA THR A 21 -39.80 -3.42 -27.85
C THR A 21 -39.19 -2.42 -26.88
N ASP A 22 -39.54 -1.16 -27.09
CA ASP A 22 -39.47 -0.14 -26.06
C ASP A 22 -40.12 -0.72 -24.80
N GLU A 23 -39.33 -1.36 -23.92
CA GLU A 23 -39.72 -1.50 -22.52
C GLU A 23 -39.53 -0.11 -21.93
N PRO A 24 -40.61 0.66 -21.69
CA PRO A 24 -40.49 2.05 -21.27
C PRO A 24 -39.96 2.15 -19.83
N ASP A 25 -39.87 1.02 -19.12
CA ASP A 25 -39.51 0.94 -17.72
C ASP A 25 -38.34 -0.03 -17.50
N ALA A 26 -37.25 0.15 -18.24
CA ALA A 26 -35.96 -0.37 -17.80
C ALA A 26 -35.68 0.22 -16.40
N GLN A 27 -35.88 -0.59 -15.35
CA GLN A 27 -35.48 -0.24 -13.99
C GLN A 27 -33.95 -0.10 -13.96
N LEU A 28 -33.47 1.08 -14.37
CA LEU A 28 -32.09 1.51 -14.24
C LEU A 28 -31.67 1.26 -12.80
N SER A 29 -30.67 0.42 -12.61
CA SER A 29 -30.12 0.15 -11.29
C SER A 29 -29.68 1.47 -10.65
N ALA A 30 -29.74 1.56 -9.31
CA ALA A 30 -29.26 2.75 -8.60
C ALA A 30 -27.80 3.09 -8.98
N GLN A 31 -27.00 2.07 -9.28
CA GLN A 31 -25.62 2.19 -9.76
C GLN A 31 -25.53 2.79 -11.17
N SER A 32 -26.37 2.34 -12.10
CA SER A 32 -26.44 2.89 -13.47
C SER A 32 -26.77 4.38 -13.46
N ARG A 33 -27.76 4.79 -12.65
CA ARG A 33 -28.13 6.20 -12.49
C ARG A 33 -27.01 7.01 -11.85
N ALA A 34 -26.31 6.45 -10.86
CA ALA A 34 -25.18 7.12 -10.23
C ALA A 34 -24.02 7.33 -11.22
N ARG A 35 -23.71 6.34 -12.06
CA ARG A 35 -22.69 6.46 -13.11
C ARG A 35 -23.09 7.50 -14.16
N PHE A 36 -24.37 7.53 -14.56
CA PHE A 36 -24.86 8.57 -15.45
C PHE A 36 -24.65 9.97 -14.85
N ASN A 37 -25.14 10.18 -13.62
CA ASN A 37 -25.05 11.47 -12.94
C ASN A 37 -23.61 11.92 -12.64
N ALA A 38 -22.67 10.98 -12.48
CA ALA A 38 -21.26 11.30 -12.21
C ALA A 38 -20.53 11.90 -13.42
N HIS A 39 -20.98 11.57 -14.65
CA HIS A 39 -20.33 11.99 -15.89
C HIS A 39 -21.20 12.91 -16.76
N ALA A 40 -22.51 12.98 -16.52
CA ALA A 40 -23.42 13.83 -17.28
C ALA A 40 -23.21 15.33 -16.99
N VAL A 41 -23.35 16.13 -18.02
CA VAL A 41 -23.30 17.60 -17.98
C VAL A 41 -24.71 18.14 -18.01
N LYS A 42 -24.92 19.26 -17.30
CA LYS A 42 -26.21 19.95 -17.25
C LYS A 42 -26.34 20.89 -18.43
N ASP A 43 -27.44 20.78 -19.18
CA ASP A 43 -27.79 21.72 -20.23
C ASP A 43 -28.07 23.10 -19.63
N ALA A 44 -27.46 24.14 -20.20
CA ALA A 44 -27.58 25.51 -19.72
C ALA A 44 -28.97 26.13 -20.02
N GLU A 45 -29.68 25.63 -21.02
CA GLU A 45 -30.99 26.13 -21.47
C GLU A 45 -32.15 25.33 -20.86
N THR A 46 -32.07 23.99 -20.85
CA THR A 46 -33.17 23.14 -20.36
C THR A 46 -32.99 22.70 -18.89
N GLY A 47 -31.76 22.73 -18.38
CA GLY A 47 -31.44 22.23 -17.05
C GLY A 47 -31.40 20.71 -16.92
N ASP A 48 -31.62 19.97 -18.01
CA ASP A 48 -31.58 18.51 -18.05
C ASP A 48 -30.13 17.99 -18.10
N LEU A 49 -29.90 16.80 -17.56
CA LEU A 49 -28.59 16.14 -17.62
C LEU A 49 -28.46 15.32 -18.90
N TYR A 50 -27.36 15.49 -19.62
CA TYR A 50 -27.02 14.71 -20.81
C TYR A 50 -25.53 14.33 -20.83
N MET A 51 -25.16 13.31 -21.61
CA MET A 51 -23.75 13.03 -21.93
C MET A 51 -23.45 13.35 -23.38
N GLY A 52 -22.38 14.11 -23.62
CA GLY A 52 -21.75 14.19 -24.93
C GLY A 52 -20.82 13.01 -25.17
N GLN A 53 -20.11 13.05 -26.29
CA GLN A 53 -19.22 11.97 -26.70
C GLN A 53 -18.04 11.78 -25.73
N ASP A 54 -17.44 12.87 -25.24
CA ASP A 54 -16.32 12.81 -24.31
C ASP A 54 -16.74 12.35 -22.92
N GLU A 55 -17.89 12.82 -22.43
CA GLU A 55 -18.49 12.38 -21.16
C GLU A 55 -18.83 10.88 -21.20
N PHE A 56 -19.37 10.40 -22.32
CA PHE A 56 -19.64 8.99 -22.52
C PHE A 56 -18.35 8.16 -22.50
N ILE A 57 -17.30 8.58 -23.19
CA ILE A 57 -16.00 7.90 -23.16
C ILE A 57 -15.45 7.90 -21.73
N ASN A 58 -15.58 8.99 -20.96
CA ASN A 58 -15.19 9.02 -19.55
C ASN A 58 -15.97 8.01 -18.69
N ALA A 59 -17.25 7.75 -19.02
CA ALA A 59 -18.09 6.79 -18.31
C ALA A 59 -17.79 5.33 -18.65
N ILE A 60 -17.37 5.03 -19.89
CA ILE A 60 -17.14 3.65 -20.38
C ILE A 60 -15.67 3.29 -20.59
N ALA A 61 -14.75 4.25 -20.44
CA ALA A 61 -13.31 4.11 -20.63
C ALA A 61 -12.55 4.97 -19.58
N PRO A 62 -12.31 4.43 -18.36
CA PRO A 62 -11.64 5.12 -17.26
C PRO A 62 -10.22 5.60 -17.60
N ALA A 63 -9.79 6.76 -17.10
CA ALA A 63 -8.50 7.36 -17.50
C ALA A 63 -7.25 6.59 -16.98
N ASP A 64 -7.44 5.73 -15.98
CA ASP A 64 -6.42 4.93 -15.29
C ASP A 64 -6.14 3.56 -15.96
N GLU A 65 -6.85 3.24 -17.03
CA GLU A 65 -6.69 1.98 -17.79
C GLU A 65 -5.58 2.03 -18.86
N ASP A 66 -5.08 0.85 -19.23
CA ASP A 66 -4.06 0.69 -20.27
C ASP A 66 -4.68 0.70 -21.69
N TYR A 67 -4.56 1.83 -22.38
CA TYR A 67 -4.99 2.02 -23.77
C TYR A 67 -3.89 1.75 -24.80
N HIS A 68 -2.87 0.93 -24.47
CA HIS A 68 -1.78 0.62 -25.39
C HIS A 68 -2.30 -0.05 -26.69
N LYS A 69 -3.18 -1.07 -26.57
CA LYS A 69 -3.69 -1.88 -27.70
C LYS A 69 -4.93 -1.29 -28.38
N ILE A 70 -5.96 -0.95 -27.60
CA ILE A 70 -7.17 -0.28 -28.07
C ILE A 70 -7.09 1.15 -27.56
N LYS A 71 -7.00 2.12 -28.46
CA LYS A 71 -6.84 3.52 -28.07
C LYS A 71 -8.15 4.03 -27.49
N ARG A 72 -8.05 4.85 -26.44
CA ARG A 72 -9.21 5.42 -25.73
C ARG A 72 -10.22 6.12 -26.66
N HIS A 73 -9.74 6.84 -27.66
CA HIS A 73 -10.60 7.52 -28.63
C HIS A 73 -11.43 6.56 -29.50
N GLN A 74 -11.04 5.29 -29.67
CA GLN A 74 -11.81 4.32 -30.45
C GLN A 74 -13.14 3.94 -29.76
N TYR A 75 -13.24 4.14 -28.44
CA TYR A 75 -14.49 3.97 -27.69
C TYR A 75 -15.56 5.02 -28.06
N SER A 76 -15.16 6.14 -28.65
CA SER A 76 -16.07 7.16 -29.19
C SER A 76 -17.06 6.59 -30.22
N PHE A 77 -16.73 5.46 -30.83
CA PHE A 77 -17.56 4.80 -31.84
C PHE A 77 -18.77 4.10 -31.23
N LEU A 78 -18.65 3.63 -29.99
CA LEU A 78 -19.78 3.05 -29.22
C LEU A 78 -20.83 4.11 -28.88
N PHE A 79 -20.46 5.39 -28.88
CA PHE A 79 -21.41 6.50 -28.72
C PHE A 79 -22.49 6.48 -29.79
N ARG A 80 -22.17 6.10 -31.04
CA ARG A 80 -23.16 5.99 -32.13
C ARG A 80 -24.20 4.90 -31.89
N VAL A 81 -23.82 3.86 -31.13
CA VAL A 81 -24.71 2.76 -30.77
C VAL A 81 -25.58 3.16 -29.56
N ALA A 82 -25.03 3.96 -28.65
CA ALA A 82 -25.77 4.54 -27.53
C ALA A 82 -26.75 5.63 -27.98
N ASP A 83 -26.36 6.48 -28.93
CA ASP A 83 -27.17 7.58 -29.47
C ASP A 83 -28.15 7.05 -30.53
N ASN A 84 -29.17 6.33 -30.04
CA ASN A 84 -30.22 5.81 -30.89
C ASN A 84 -31.10 6.92 -31.49
N LYS A 85 -30.90 8.21 -31.20
CA LYS A 85 -31.68 9.29 -31.84
C LYS A 85 -30.84 10.13 -32.80
N GLY A 86 -29.51 9.93 -32.84
CA GLY A 86 -28.59 10.69 -33.69
C GLY A 86 -28.51 12.17 -33.29
N THR A 87 -28.78 12.47 -32.02
CA THR A 87 -28.87 13.86 -31.51
C THR A 87 -27.51 14.43 -31.08
N GLY A 88 -26.48 13.59 -31.01
CA GLY A 88 -25.18 13.95 -30.46
C GLY A 88 -25.16 14.05 -28.93
N ARG A 89 -26.26 13.67 -28.26
CA ARG A 89 -26.43 13.75 -26.80
C ARG A 89 -27.14 12.49 -26.29
N LEU A 90 -26.73 11.99 -25.13
CA LEU A 90 -27.37 10.84 -24.48
C LEU A 90 -28.16 11.28 -23.26
N SER A 91 -29.46 10.96 -23.24
CA SER A 91 -30.29 11.08 -22.06
C SER A 91 -30.08 9.91 -21.10
N LEU A 92 -30.58 10.02 -19.86
CA LEU A 92 -30.57 8.90 -18.90
C LEU A 92 -31.28 7.65 -19.45
N THR A 93 -32.33 7.84 -20.26
CA THR A 93 -33.03 6.74 -20.94
C THR A 93 -32.16 6.07 -22.00
N ASP A 94 -31.45 6.85 -22.82
CA ASP A 94 -30.55 6.30 -23.85
C ASP A 94 -29.37 5.55 -23.21
N TRP A 95 -28.86 6.08 -22.10
CA TRP A 95 -27.85 5.40 -21.26
C TRP A 95 -28.33 4.06 -20.73
N GLY A 96 -29.57 3.99 -20.20
CA GLY A 96 -30.15 2.74 -19.72
C GLY A 96 -30.32 1.69 -20.81
N VAL A 97 -30.72 2.10 -22.02
CA VAL A 97 -30.82 1.20 -23.18
C VAL A 97 -29.44 0.65 -23.57
N PHE A 98 -28.41 1.49 -23.52
CA PHE A 98 -27.04 1.09 -23.82
C PHE A 98 -26.45 0.14 -22.76
N GLU A 99 -26.63 0.39 -21.46
CA GLU A 99 -26.17 -0.54 -20.44
C GLU A 99 -26.92 -1.88 -20.49
N ASN A 100 -28.24 -1.86 -20.73
CA ASN A 100 -29.00 -3.09 -20.95
C ASN A 100 -28.53 -3.87 -22.18
N LEU A 101 -28.10 -3.18 -23.24
CA LEU A 101 -27.48 -3.82 -24.40
C LEU A 101 -26.19 -4.55 -24.00
N LEU A 102 -25.35 -3.95 -23.15
CA LEU A 102 -24.09 -4.54 -22.67
C LEU A 102 -24.31 -5.75 -21.74
N LEU A 103 -25.45 -5.82 -21.06
CA LEU A 103 -25.81 -6.96 -20.21
C LEU A 103 -26.25 -8.20 -21.00
N LYS A 104 -26.55 -8.07 -22.30
CA LYS A 104 -26.92 -9.20 -23.14
C LYS A 104 -25.74 -10.18 -23.31
N PRO A 105 -26.00 -11.51 -23.35
CA PRO A 105 -24.93 -12.51 -23.42
C PRO A 105 -24.08 -12.40 -24.70
N ASP A 106 -24.68 -11.90 -25.78
CA ASP A 106 -24.12 -11.71 -27.12
C ASP A 106 -23.96 -10.23 -27.51
N ALA A 107 -23.82 -9.35 -26.49
CA ALA A 107 -23.71 -7.90 -26.66
C ALA A 107 -22.66 -7.48 -27.70
N GLU A 108 -21.53 -8.17 -27.80
CA GLU A 108 -20.45 -7.81 -28.72
C GLU A 108 -20.91 -7.87 -30.19
N TYR A 109 -21.63 -8.93 -30.56
CA TYR A 109 -22.18 -9.10 -31.91
C TYR A 109 -23.35 -8.16 -32.16
N LEU A 110 -24.18 -7.93 -31.14
CA LEU A 110 -25.35 -7.06 -31.27
C LEU A 110 -24.95 -5.58 -31.44
N ILE A 111 -23.89 -5.14 -30.76
CA ILE A 111 -23.28 -3.82 -30.95
C ILE A 111 -22.74 -3.68 -32.37
N ALA A 112 -21.97 -4.68 -32.85
CA ALA A 112 -21.49 -4.68 -34.22
C ALA A 112 -22.66 -4.65 -35.22
N PHE A 113 -23.69 -5.45 -35.03
CA PHE A 113 -24.87 -5.46 -35.89
C PHE A 113 -25.58 -4.11 -35.93
N ARG A 114 -25.87 -3.49 -34.77
CA ARG A 114 -26.53 -2.18 -34.69
C ARG A 114 -25.75 -1.08 -35.38
N LEU A 115 -24.44 -1.21 -35.40
CA LEU A 115 -23.58 -0.29 -36.11
C LEU A 115 -23.67 -0.45 -37.63
N PHE A 116 -23.77 -1.69 -38.14
CA PHE A 116 -23.88 -1.97 -39.57
C PHE A 116 -25.31 -1.85 -40.12
N ASP A 117 -26.32 -1.90 -39.26
CA ASP A 117 -27.73 -1.60 -39.57
C ASP A 117 -27.98 -0.08 -39.56
N VAL A 118 -27.33 0.61 -40.50
CA VAL A 118 -27.38 2.08 -40.64
C VAL A 118 -28.82 2.60 -40.72
N ASP A 119 -29.68 1.86 -41.44
CA ASP A 119 -31.07 2.23 -41.70
C ASP A 119 -32.03 1.76 -40.59
N ARG A 120 -31.51 1.04 -39.57
CA ARG A 120 -32.26 0.50 -38.43
C ARG A 120 -33.47 -0.36 -38.83
N THR A 121 -33.31 -1.12 -39.89
CA THR A 121 -34.37 -1.98 -40.46
C THR A 121 -34.41 -3.36 -39.81
N GLY A 122 -33.48 -3.64 -38.89
CA GLY A 122 -33.26 -4.96 -38.32
C GLY A 122 -32.56 -5.92 -39.28
N ASN A 123 -31.98 -5.41 -40.38
CA ASN A 123 -31.21 -6.21 -41.32
C ASN A 123 -30.04 -5.39 -41.93
N VAL A 124 -28.94 -6.05 -42.26
CA VAL A 124 -27.76 -5.43 -42.87
C VAL A 124 -27.71 -5.75 -44.36
N THR A 125 -27.72 -4.70 -45.21
CA THR A 125 -27.51 -4.84 -46.65
C THR A 125 -26.01 -4.93 -46.96
N PHE A 126 -25.65 -5.60 -48.06
CA PHE A 126 -24.25 -5.69 -48.49
C PHE A 126 -23.64 -4.31 -48.74
N ASP A 127 -24.39 -3.40 -49.34
CA ASP A 127 -23.89 -2.07 -49.67
C ASP A 127 -23.56 -1.25 -48.41
N ASN A 128 -24.43 -1.31 -47.37
CA ASN A 128 -24.17 -0.67 -46.08
C ASN A 128 -22.96 -1.29 -45.39
N PHE A 129 -22.88 -2.63 -45.41
CA PHE A 129 -21.74 -3.36 -44.86
C PHE A 129 -20.42 -2.94 -45.51
N ARG A 130 -20.36 -3.03 -46.84
CA ARG A 130 -19.17 -2.72 -47.63
C ARG A 130 -18.76 -1.26 -47.46
N ARG A 131 -19.72 -0.33 -47.48
CA ARG A 131 -19.47 1.09 -47.27
C ARG A 131 -18.81 1.35 -45.92
N LEU A 132 -19.38 0.82 -44.83
CA LEU A 132 -18.80 0.99 -43.48
C LEU A 132 -17.45 0.29 -43.34
N TYR A 133 -17.29 -0.88 -43.96
CA TYR A 133 -16.03 -1.60 -44.00
C TYR A 133 -14.94 -0.77 -44.68
N ASP A 134 -15.19 -0.27 -45.90
CA ASP A 134 -14.22 0.51 -46.67
C ASP A 134 -13.95 1.90 -46.05
N LEU A 135 -14.93 2.51 -45.39
CA LEU A 135 -14.76 3.78 -44.66
C LEU A 135 -13.75 3.69 -43.51
N ASN A 136 -13.58 2.51 -42.91
CA ASN A 136 -12.70 2.31 -41.77
C ASN A 136 -11.32 1.74 -42.13
N LYS A 137 -11.04 1.48 -43.42
CA LYS A 137 -9.73 0.97 -43.85
C LYS A 137 -8.61 2.02 -43.78
N GLY A 138 -7.43 1.59 -43.35
CA GLY A 138 -6.18 2.34 -43.50
C GLY A 138 -5.68 2.41 -44.95
N PRO A 139 -4.75 3.34 -45.26
CA PRO A 139 -4.15 3.48 -46.59
C PRO A 139 -3.28 2.28 -47.00
N ASP A 140 -2.70 1.56 -46.05
CA ASP A 140 -1.75 0.45 -46.29
C ASP A 140 -2.33 -0.96 -46.04
N ASN A 141 -3.65 -1.07 -45.85
CA ASN A 141 -4.33 -2.34 -45.51
C ASN A 141 -4.33 -3.35 -46.68
N ILE A 142 -4.14 -4.63 -46.36
CA ILE A 142 -4.30 -5.76 -47.29
C ILE A 142 -5.75 -5.78 -47.85
N PRO A 143 -5.92 -5.74 -49.19
CA PRO A 143 -7.23 -5.69 -49.81
C PRO A 143 -8.01 -7.00 -49.59
N PHE A 144 -9.31 -6.86 -49.36
CA PHE A 144 -10.25 -7.99 -49.30
C PHE A 144 -11.10 -8.06 -50.57
N ASN A 145 -11.10 -9.21 -51.22
CA ASN A 145 -11.87 -9.48 -52.42
C ASN A 145 -13.30 -9.97 -52.05
N TRP A 146 -14.29 -9.09 -52.27
CA TRP A 146 -15.71 -9.37 -52.08
C TRP A 146 -16.36 -10.17 -53.22
N ASP A 147 -15.63 -10.46 -54.30
CA ASP A 147 -16.09 -11.27 -55.45
C ASP A 147 -15.62 -12.73 -55.36
N CYS A 148 -15.27 -13.19 -54.16
CA CYS A 148 -14.90 -14.59 -53.90
C CYS A 148 -16.12 -15.51 -53.70
N GLU A 149 -15.91 -16.82 -53.84
CA GLU A 149 -16.95 -17.83 -53.60
C GLU A 149 -17.50 -17.78 -52.17
N TRP A 150 -16.64 -17.54 -51.17
CA TRP A 150 -17.06 -17.40 -49.78
C TRP A 150 -18.08 -16.27 -49.59
N ALA A 151 -17.85 -15.10 -50.19
CA ALA A 151 -18.75 -13.96 -50.09
C ALA A 151 -20.08 -14.22 -50.81
N LYS A 152 -20.06 -14.92 -51.95
CA LYS A 152 -21.28 -15.29 -52.71
C LYS A 152 -22.21 -16.21 -51.91
N LEU A 153 -21.68 -17.04 -51.00
CA LEU A 153 -22.50 -17.91 -50.14
C LEU A 153 -23.38 -17.12 -49.16
N TYR A 154 -22.89 -15.99 -48.66
CA TYR A 154 -23.66 -15.13 -47.75
C TYR A 154 -24.52 -14.10 -48.51
N LEU A 155 -23.96 -13.48 -49.56
CA LEU A 155 -24.55 -12.32 -50.24
C LEU A 155 -25.42 -12.70 -51.46
N GLY A 156 -25.27 -13.93 -51.96
CA GLY A 156 -25.83 -14.38 -53.22
C GLY A 156 -25.06 -13.86 -54.44
N ARG A 157 -25.21 -14.52 -55.60
CA ARG A 157 -24.50 -14.15 -56.85
C ARG A 157 -24.71 -12.71 -57.30
N LYS A 158 -25.89 -12.13 -57.01
CA LYS A 158 -26.23 -10.74 -57.32
C LYS A 158 -26.02 -9.77 -56.15
N LYS A 159 -25.48 -10.24 -55.01
CA LYS A 159 -25.27 -9.47 -53.77
C LYS A 159 -26.53 -8.79 -53.21
N ARG A 160 -27.70 -9.41 -53.44
CA ARG A 160 -29.03 -8.88 -53.04
C ARG A 160 -29.53 -9.44 -51.71
N HIS A 161 -28.82 -10.41 -51.12
CA HIS A 161 -29.25 -10.95 -49.84
C HIS A 161 -29.05 -9.90 -48.75
N VAL A 162 -30.07 -9.77 -47.90
CA VAL A 162 -30.01 -8.94 -46.69
C VAL A 162 -29.79 -9.89 -45.52
N LEU A 163 -28.87 -9.55 -44.62
CA LEU A 163 -28.47 -10.40 -43.52
C LEU A 163 -29.24 -10.03 -42.26
N SER A 164 -29.92 -11.01 -41.66
CA SER A 164 -30.44 -10.87 -40.29
C SER A 164 -29.29 -10.82 -39.28
N TYR A 165 -29.58 -10.43 -38.03
CA TYR A 165 -28.60 -10.45 -36.93
C TYR A 165 -27.82 -11.78 -36.85
N THR A 166 -28.53 -12.91 -36.81
CA THR A 166 -27.92 -14.24 -36.70
C THR A 166 -27.03 -14.59 -37.89
N GLN A 167 -27.45 -14.24 -39.11
CA GLN A 167 -26.68 -14.48 -40.34
C GLN A 167 -25.44 -13.56 -40.39
N PHE A 168 -25.60 -12.30 -40.00
CA PHE A 168 -24.52 -11.33 -39.91
C PHE A 168 -23.45 -11.76 -38.93
N SER A 169 -23.83 -12.17 -37.71
CA SER A 169 -22.88 -12.63 -36.68
C SER A 169 -22.07 -13.85 -37.14
N GLN A 170 -22.73 -14.80 -37.82
CA GLN A 170 -22.05 -15.96 -38.38
C GLN A 170 -21.10 -15.60 -39.53
N MET A 171 -21.53 -14.71 -40.43
CA MET A 171 -20.68 -14.18 -41.50
C MET A 171 -19.45 -13.47 -40.92
N LEU A 172 -19.62 -12.63 -39.89
CA LEU A 172 -18.55 -11.87 -39.24
C LEU A 172 -17.47 -12.79 -38.66
N ARG A 173 -17.88 -13.89 -38.01
CA ARG A 173 -16.96 -14.92 -37.51
C ARG A 173 -16.21 -15.63 -38.65
N GLY A 174 -16.87 -15.90 -39.77
CA GLY A 174 -16.26 -16.52 -40.95
C GLY A 174 -15.28 -15.60 -41.70
N LEU A 175 -15.57 -14.29 -41.71
CA LEU A 175 -14.82 -13.28 -42.43
C LEU A 175 -13.35 -13.22 -42.00
N GLN A 176 -13.07 -13.37 -40.69
CA GLN A 176 -11.71 -13.37 -40.15
C GLN A 176 -10.83 -14.48 -40.76
N GLY A 177 -11.40 -15.67 -40.95
CA GLY A 177 -10.72 -16.80 -41.60
C GLY A 177 -10.44 -16.53 -43.07
N GLU A 178 -11.43 -15.99 -43.77
CA GLU A 178 -11.33 -15.66 -45.19
C GLU A 178 -10.33 -14.53 -45.45
N ARG A 179 -10.26 -13.52 -44.58
CA ARG A 179 -9.28 -12.42 -44.65
C ARG A 179 -7.85 -12.96 -44.64
N ILE A 180 -7.52 -13.81 -43.66
CA ILE A 180 -6.18 -14.42 -43.56
C ILE A 180 -5.88 -15.30 -44.78
N ARG A 181 -6.88 -16.06 -45.26
CA ARG A 181 -6.73 -16.89 -46.47
C ARG A 181 -6.41 -16.06 -47.71
N GLN A 182 -7.15 -14.98 -47.95
CA GLN A 182 -6.91 -14.10 -49.09
C GLN A 182 -5.61 -13.31 -48.95
N ALA A 183 -5.26 -12.86 -47.74
CA ALA A 183 -4.00 -12.19 -47.46
C ALA A 183 -2.79 -13.10 -47.75
N PHE A 184 -2.88 -14.38 -47.35
CA PHE A 184 -1.87 -15.38 -47.70
C PHE A 184 -1.76 -15.56 -49.21
N GLN A 185 -2.89 -15.76 -49.91
CA GLN A 185 -2.91 -15.93 -51.37
C GLN A 185 -2.36 -14.72 -52.13
N LEU A 186 -2.50 -13.52 -51.57
CA LEU A 186 -1.98 -12.30 -52.17
C LEU A 186 -0.45 -12.18 -52.00
N LEU A 187 0.08 -12.64 -50.87
CA LEU A 187 1.49 -12.53 -50.52
C LEU A 187 2.32 -13.75 -50.97
N ASP A 188 1.67 -14.88 -51.23
CA ASP A 188 2.22 -16.05 -51.93
C ASP A 188 2.32 -15.75 -53.44
N LYS A 189 3.39 -15.03 -53.81
CA LYS A 189 3.62 -14.56 -55.18
C LYS A 189 3.86 -15.69 -56.17
N ASP A 190 4.47 -16.78 -55.71
CA ASP A 190 4.91 -17.91 -56.55
C ASP A 190 3.87 -19.04 -56.60
N GLY A 191 2.85 -19.00 -55.73
CA GLY A 191 1.78 -19.99 -55.65
C GLY A 191 2.25 -21.35 -55.13
N ASP A 192 3.36 -21.39 -54.40
CA ASP A 192 4.00 -22.60 -53.90
C ASP A 192 3.50 -22.98 -52.49
N GLY A 193 2.66 -22.13 -51.88
CA GLY A 193 2.10 -22.35 -50.55
C GLY A 193 2.98 -21.85 -49.40
N TYR A 194 3.97 -20.98 -49.68
CA TYR A 194 4.87 -20.39 -48.70
C TYR A 194 4.92 -18.86 -48.78
N ILE A 195 5.18 -18.22 -47.64
CA ILE A 195 5.39 -16.76 -47.54
C ILE A 195 6.63 -16.44 -46.70
N GLY A 196 7.18 -15.24 -46.85
CA GLY A 196 8.29 -14.77 -46.02
C GLY A 196 7.88 -14.48 -44.56
N PRO A 197 8.83 -14.44 -43.61
CA PRO A 197 8.56 -14.09 -42.20
C PRO A 197 7.95 -12.69 -42.03
N ASP A 198 8.39 -11.73 -42.84
CA ASP A 198 7.87 -10.36 -42.81
C ASP A 198 6.42 -10.28 -43.35
N ASP A 199 6.12 -11.05 -44.40
CA ASP A 199 4.77 -11.16 -44.96
C ASP A 199 3.82 -11.80 -43.94
N PHE A 200 4.26 -12.86 -43.26
CA PHE A 200 3.51 -13.45 -42.16
C PHE A 200 3.27 -12.45 -41.02
N ALA A 201 4.31 -11.73 -40.60
CA ALA A 201 4.19 -10.71 -39.55
C ALA A 201 3.22 -9.60 -39.96
N ARG A 202 3.21 -9.20 -41.23
CA ARG A 202 2.25 -8.24 -41.79
C ARG A 202 0.82 -8.77 -41.69
N ILE A 203 0.54 -9.98 -42.18
CA ILE A 203 -0.80 -10.61 -42.10
C ILE A 203 -1.29 -10.57 -40.65
N ILE A 204 -0.49 -11.08 -39.70
CA ILE A 204 -0.90 -11.20 -38.30
C ILE A 204 -1.10 -9.83 -37.64
N ARG A 205 -0.25 -8.84 -37.94
CA ARG A 205 -0.40 -7.48 -37.40
C ARG A 205 -1.68 -6.81 -37.89
N GLU A 206 -2.03 -6.96 -39.16
CA GLU A 206 -3.23 -6.34 -39.74
C GLU A 206 -4.54 -7.08 -39.38
N THR A 207 -4.47 -8.38 -39.06
CA THR A 207 -5.69 -9.18 -38.76
C THR A 207 -5.93 -9.41 -37.27
N SER A 208 -4.89 -9.49 -36.45
CA SER A 208 -4.98 -10.08 -35.10
C SER A 208 -4.18 -9.35 -34.01
N LYS A 209 -3.50 -8.23 -34.30
CA LYS A 209 -2.61 -7.54 -33.35
C LYS A 209 -3.22 -7.21 -31.99
N HIS A 210 -4.49 -6.83 -31.97
CA HIS A 210 -5.19 -6.46 -30.73
C HIS A 210 -5.52 -7.67 -29.83
N LYS A 211 -5.31 -8.90 -30.31
CA LYS A 211 -5.50 -10.16 -29.57
C LYS A 211 -4.20 -10.76 -29.03
N LEU A 212 -3.05 -10.26 -29.48
CA LEU A 212 -1.74 -10.85 -29.22
C LEU A 212 -0.95 -10.04 -28.21
N SER A 213 -0.17 -10.73 -27.40
CA SER A 213 0.80 -10.11 -26.50
C SER A 213 1.90 -9.41 -27.29
N ASP A 214 2.54 -8.40 -26.68
CA ASP A 214 3.69 -7.73 -27.29
C ASP A 214 4.85 -8.72 -27.51
N HIS A 215 5.03 -9.68 -26.60
CA HIS A 215 5.99 -10.77 -26.75
C HIS A 215 5.78 -11.58 -28.04
N ILE A 216 4.53 -11.93 -28.39
CA ILE A 216 4.27 -12.62 -29.65
C ILE A 216 4.58 -11.70 -30.84
N LEU A 217 4.12 -10.44 -30.80
CA LEU A 217 4.24 -9.50 -31.92
C LEU A 217 5.68 -9.14 -32.29
N ASP A 218 6.57 -9.07 -31.29
CA ASP A 218 7.99 -8.80 -31.48
C ASP A 218 8.72 -10.02 -32.04
N ASN A 219 8.24 -11.22 -31.71
CA ASN A 219 8.88 -12.48 -32.07
C ASN A 219 8.22 -13.24 -33.23
N LEU A 220 7.24 -12.66 -33.94
CA LEU A 220 6.53 -13.34 -35.05
C LEU A 220 7.47 -13.93 -36.11
N HIS A 221 8.57 -13.25 -36.39
CA HIS A 221 9.58 -13.67 -37.36
C HIS A 221 10.23 -15.00 -36.98
N THR A 222 10.34 -15.33 -35.69
CA THR A 222 11.00 -16.55 -35.20
C THR A 222 10.25 -17.83 -35.55
N LEU A 223 8.98 -17.74 -35.99
CA LEU A 223 8.18 -18.89 -36.38
C LEU A 223 8.79 -19.65 -37.57
N CYS A 224 9.56 -18.99 -38.43
CA CYS A 224 10.26 -19.66 -39.53
C CYS A 224 11.26 -20.71 -39.05
N ASN A 225 11.77 -20.59 -37.82
CA ASN A 225 12.71 -21.56 -37.23
C ASN A 225 12.07 -22.93 -36.97
N MET A 226 10.73 -23.03 -36.97
CA MET A 226 10.01 -24.28 -36.80
C MET A 226 9.78 -25.05 -38.11
N SER A 227 9.89 -24.40 -39.27
CA SER A 227 9.54 -25.01 -40.55
C SER A 227 10.63 -25.97 -41.01
N THR A 228 10.29 -27.24 -41.20
CA THR A 228 11.17 -28.28 -41.77
C THR A 228 11.40 -28.01 -43.26
N GLY A 229 12.24 -27.03 -43.62
CA GLY A 229 12.56 -26.75 -45.02
C GLY A 229 13.17 -25.38 -45.38
N GLY A 230 13.25 -24.40 -44.47
CA GLY A 230 13.89 -23.11 -44.76
C GLY A 230 13.25 -21.92 -44.06
N SER A 231 13.74 -20.71 -44.36
CA SER A 231 13.32 -19.41 -43.79
C SER A 231 11.86 -19.00 -44.07
N ASN A 232 11.05 -19.86 -44.70
CA ASN A 232 9.72 -19.54 -45.18
C ASN A 232 8.62 -20.19 -44.32
N ILE A 233 7.42 -19.59 -44.32
CA ILE A 233 6.28 -20.00 -43.50
C ILE A 233 5.19 -20.58 -44.40
N SER A 234 4.82 -21.84 -44.18
CA SER A 234 3.77 -22.51 -44.94
C SER A 234 2.36 -22.02 -44.54
N TYR A 235 1.39 -22.20 -45.44
CA TYR A 235 -0.02 -21.95 -45.12
C TYR A 235 -0.51 -22.72 -43.88
N ALA A 236 0.02 -23.92 -43.66
CA ALA A 236 -0.32 -24.76 -42.52
C ALA A 236 0.09 -24.09 -41.19
N ASN A 237 1.29 -23.49 -41.12
CA ASN A 237 1.76 -22.74 -39.95
C ASN A 237 0.87 -21.53 -39.66
N VAL A 238 0.49 -20.77 -40.70
CA VAL A 238 -0.41 -19.62 -40.55
C VAL A 238 -1.76 -20.04 -39.98
N ARG A 239 -2.30 -21.17 -40.45
CA ARG A 239 -3.57 -21.72 -39.96
C ARG A 239 -3.48 -22.26 -38.53
N ALA A 240 -2.40 -22.95 -38.17
CA ALA A 240 -2.20 -23.40 -36.79
C ALA A 240 -2.04 -22.22 -35.83
N PHE A 241 -1.28 -21.20 -36.22
CA PHE A 241 -1.17 -19.96 -35.43
C PHE A 241 -2.55 -19.31 -35.23
N GLN A 242 -3.34 -19.19 -36.30
CA GLN A 242 -4.69 -18.63 -36.21
C GLN A 242 -5.62 -19.45 -35.27
N ASN A 243 -5.59 -20.77 -35.37
CA ASN A 243 -6.39 -21.65 -34.51
C ASN A 243 -5.98 -21.52 -33.04
N MET A 244 -4.68 -21.50 -32.76
CA MET A 244 -4.16 -21.27 -31.40
C MET A 244 -4.66 -19.96 -30.81
N VAL A 245 -4.57 -18.86 -31.57
CA VAL A 245 -5.04 -17.52 -31.13
C VAL A 245 -6.56 -17.50 -30.89
N LYS A 246 -7.31 -18.24 -31.70
CA LYS A 246 -8.77 -18.33 -31.57
C LYS A 246 -9.21 -19.06 -30.30
N GLU A 247 -8.42 -20.04 -29.85
CA GLU A 247 -8.72 -20.88 -28.69
C GLU A 247 -7.85 -20.52 -27.47
N MET A 248 -7.36 -19.27 -27.38
CA MET A 248 -6.40 -18.83 -26.35
C MET A 248 -6.91 -19.04 -24.92
N ASP A 249 -8.20 -18.82 -24.68
CA ASP A 249 -8.81 -19.02 -23.35
C ASP A 249 -8.80 -20.52 -22.95
N LEU A 250 -9.01 -21.41 -23.91
CA LEU A 250 -8.93 -22.85 -23.70
C LEU A 250 -7.48 -23.28 -23.50
N VAL A 251 -6.54 -22.70 -24.24
CA VAL A 251 -5.10 -22.91 -24.03
C VAL A 251 -4.71 -22.51 -22.61
N GLU A 252 -5.12 -21.33 -22.14
CA GLU A 252 -4.84 -20.86 -20.78
C GLU A 252 -5.41 -21.81 -19.72
N LEU A 253 -6.66 -22.26 -19.89
CA LEU A 253 -7.28 -23.21 -18.98
C LEU A 253 -6.50 -24.53 -18.91
N VAL A 254 -6.10 -25.08 -20.05
CA VAL A 254 -5.32 -26.33 -20.14
C VAL A 254 -3.94 -26.15 -19.51
N VAL A 255 -3.22 -25.06 -19.82
CA VAL A 255 -1.91 -24.75 -19.22
C VAL A 255 -2.01 -24.63 -17.70
N ARG A 256 -2.98 -23.87 -17.19
CA ARG A 256 -3.18 -23.69 -15.74
C ARG A 256 -3.45 -25.02 -15.03
N ARG A 257 -4.30 -25.88 -15.61
CA ARG A 257 -4.59 -27.22 -15.06
C ARG A 257 -3.38 -28.13 -15.10
N ALA A 258 -2.64 -28.14 -16.21
CA ALA A 258 -1.45 -28.97 -16.37
C ALA A 258 -0.34 -28.54 -15.38
N VAL A 259 -0.11 -27.23 -15.23
CA VAL A 259 0.87 -26.68 -14.27
C VAL A 259 0.48 -27.00 -12.83
N ALA A 260 -0.80 -26.85 -12.46
CA ALA A 260 -1.27 -27.15 -11.11
C ALA A 260 -1.13 -28.63 -10.72
N LYS A 261 -1.14 -29.54 -11.71
CA LYS A 261 -0.91 -30.98 -11.51
C LYS A 261 0.58 -31.35 -11.50
N SER A 262 1.46 -30.45 -11.93
CA SER A 262 2.90 -30.71 -11.98
C SER A 262 3.54 -30.45 -10.61
N ALA A 263 4.40 -31.36 -10.16
CA ALA A 263 5.04 -31.28 -8.84
C ALA A 263 6.03 -30.09 -8.72
N ASP A 264 6.63 -29.68 -9.83
CA ASP A 264 7.59 -28.57 -9.91
C ASP A 264 6.98 -27.31 -10.58
N GLY A 265 5.68 -27.34 -10.89
CA GLY A 265 4.99 -26.24 -11.56
C GLY A 265 5.43 -26.00 -13.01
N LYS A 266 6.17 -26.93 -13.63
CA LYS A 266 6.58 -26.85 -15.05
C LYS A 266 6.00 -27.99 -15.88
N ILE A 267 5.63 -27.74 -17.13
CA ILE A 267 4.99 -28.72 -18.01
C ILE A 267 5.75 -28.90 -19.33
N THR A 268 5.65 -30.11 -19.91
CA THR A 268 6.11 -30.41 -21.28
C THR A 268 4.95 -30.31 -22.28
N ARG A 269 5.29 -30.35 -23.58
CA ARG A 269 4.31 -30.49 -24.67
C ARG A 269 3.38 -31.71 -24.49
N ALA A 270 3.93 -32.83 -24.02
CA ALA A 270 3.17 -34.05 -23.79
C ALA A 270 2.17 -33.90 -22.63
N ASP A 271 2.53 -33.14 -21.60
CA ASP A 271 1.65 -32.85 -20.46
C ASP A 271 0.49 -31.94 -20.88
N PHE A 272 0.78 -30.92 -21.70
CA PHE A 272 -0.23 -30.05 -22.29
C PHE A 272 -1.20 -30.86 -23.17
N ALA A 273 -0.70 -31.68 -24.10
CA ALA A 273 -1.54 -32.49 -24.99
C ALA A 273 -2.41 -33.50 -24.22
N ARG A 274 -1.85 -34.11 -23.16
CA ARG A 274 -2.60 -35.02 -22.27
C ARG A 274 -3.71 -34.29 -21.53
N GLU A 275 -3.41 -33.14 -20.94
CA GLU A 275 -4.43 -32.36 -20.22
C GLU A 275 -5.49 -31.81 -21.18
N ALA A 276 -5.11 -31.38 -22.38
CA ALA A 276 -6.06 -30.98 -23.42
C ALA A 276 -7.05 -32.11 -23.73
N ALA A 277 -6.55 -33.34 -23.95
CA ALA A 277 -7.39 -34.51 -24.20
C ALA A 277 -8.31 -34.90 -23.02
N LEU A 278 -7.96 -34.49 -21.79
CA LEU A 278 -8.81 -34.69 -20.61
C LEU A 278 -9.88 -33.59 -20.45
N VAL A 279 -9.54 -32.35 -20.83
CA VAL A 279 -10.43 -31.20 -20.73
C VAL A 279 -11.48 -31.20 -21.84
N THR A 280 -11.12 -31.66 -23.04
CA THR A 280 -11.98 -31.63 -24.22
C THR A 280 -12.48 -33.02 -24.58
N ARG A 281 -13.74 -33.11 -25.07
CA ARG A 281 -14.33 -34.40 -25.51
C ARG A 281 -13.72 -34.94 -26.82
N PHE A 282 -13.13 -34.05 -27.62
CA PHE A 282 -12.43 -34.36 -28.87
C PHE A 282 -11.06 -33.68 -28.86
N SER A 283 -10.09 -34.15 -29.63
CA SER A 283 -8.79 -33.47 -29.76
C SER A 283 -8.99 -32.12 -30.45
N VAL A 284 -8.98 -31.03 -29.68
CA VAL A 284 -9.17 -29.66 -30.21
C VAL A 284 -7.87 -29.10 -30.78
N PHE A 285 -6.72 -29.47 -30.21
CA PHE A 285 -5.42 -28.96 -30.63
C PHE A 285 -4.67 -29.94 -31.52
N THR A 286 -4.08 -29.44 -32.59
CA THR A 286 -3.11 -30.18 -33.42
C THR A 286 -1.72 -30.15 -32.79
N PRO A 287 -0.83 -31.12 -33.10
CA PRO A 287 0.55 -31.08 -32.62
C PRO A 287 1.28 -29.78 -33.00
N MET A 288 1.03 -29.28 -34.20
CA MET A 288 1.61 -28.03 -34.69
C MET A 288 1.13 -26.81 -33.88
N GLU A 289 -0.15 -26.76 -33.48
CA GLU A 289 -0.65 -25.69 -32.59
C GLU A 289 0.03 -25.73 -31.22
N ALA A 290 0.25 -26.91 -30.65
CA ALA A 290 0.99 -27.07 -29.40
C ALA A 290 2.47 -26.70 -29.56
N ASP A 291 3.09 -27.02 -30.69
CA ASP A 291 4.47 -26.65 -30.98
C ASP A 291 4.64 -25.14 -31.11
N ILE A 292 3.70 -24.44 -31.76
CA ILE A 292 3.71 -22.98 -31.86
C ILE A 292 3.61 -22.33 -30.47
N LEU A 293 2.71 -22.83 -29.62
CA LEU A 293 2.58 -22.33 -28.24
C LEU A 293 3.88 -22.47 -27.45
N PHE A 294 4.49 -23.66 -27.48
CA PHE A 294 5.73 -23.94 -26.74
C PHE A 294 6.94 -23.23 -27.34
N HIS A 295 6.97 -23.00 -28.66
CA HIS A 295 7.98 -22.19 -29.32
C HIS A 295 7.99 -20.77 -28.74
N PHE A 296 6.86 -20.06 -28.76
CA PHE A 296 6.80 -18.69 -28.23
C PHE A 296 7.02 -18.61 -26.72
N ALA A 297 6.58 -19.62 -25.96
CA ALA A 297 6.78 -19.65 -24.52
C ALA A 297 8.23 -19.98 -24.10
N SER A 298 9.00 -20.68 -24.94
CA SER A 298 10.38 -21.12 -24.62
C SER A 298 11.49 -20.20 -25.13
N LEU A 299 11.16 -19.10 -25.84
CA LEU A 299 12.16 -18.19 -26.43
C LEU A 299 13.19 -17.67 -25.41
N ASP A 300 12.78 -17.44 -24.15
CA ASP A 300 13.67 -16.97 -23.09
C ASP A 300 14.34 -18.11 -22.29
N GLU A 301 13.76 -19.32 -22.30
CA GLU A 301 14.23 -20.46 -21.49
C GLU A 301 14.00 -21.78 -22.26
N PRO A 302 15.00 -22.28 -23.01
CA PRO A 302 14.87 -23.47 -23.87
C PRO A 302 14.91 -24.80 -23.09
N SER A 303 14.53 -24.79 -21.81
CA SER A 303 14.66 -25.93 -20.88
C SER A 303 13.74 -27.13 -21.19
N GLY A 304 12.87 -27.03 -22.20
CA GLY A 304 11.92 -28.06 -22.60
C GLY A 304 10.76 -28.27 -21.61
N ARG A 305 10.81 -27.65 -20.41
CA ARG A 305 9.76 -27.64 -19.40
C ARG A 305 9.49 -26.21 -18.95
N LEU A 306 8.25 -25.75 -19.15
CA LEU A 306 7.89 -24.33 -19.01
C LEU A 306 6.91 -24.14 -17.86
N GLY A 307 7.09 -23.06 -17.11
CA GLY A 307 6.21 -22.68 -16.00
C GLY A 307 5.11 -21.72 -16.44
N ILE A 308 4.16 -21.42 -15.55
CA ILE A 308 3.04 -20.51 -15.85
C ILE A 308 3.50 -19.11 -16.29
N ASN A 309 4.64 -18.64 -15.76
CA ASN A 309 5.21 -17.33 -16.10
C ASN A 309 5.74 -17.28 -17.54
N ASP A 310 6.14 -18.42 -18.10
CA ASP A 310 6.64 -18.52 -19.48
C ASP A 310 5.47 -18.45 -20.47
N PHE A 311 4.37 -19.16 -20.16
CA PHE A 311 3.13 -19.08 -20.93
C PHE A 311 2.40 -17.74 -20.76
N ALA A 312 2.50 -17.08 -19.61
CA ALA A 312 1.85 -15.79 -19.38
C ALA A 312 2.29 -14.71 -20.38
N LYS A 313 3.54 -14.78 -20.86
CA LYS A 313 4.06 -13.88 -21.91
C LYS A 313 3.35 -14.05 -23.24
N VAL A 314 2.85 -15.26 -23.51
CA VAL A 314 2.13 -15.63 -24.74
C VAL A 314 0.63 -15.37 -24.59
N LEU A 315 0.08 -15.70 -23.42
CA LEU A 315 -1.37 -15.72 -23.19
C LEU A 315 -1.97 -14.35 -22.84
N ASP A 316 -1.20 -13.43 -22.23
CA ASP A 316 -1.70 -12.11 -21.84
C ASP A 316 -1.50 -11.06 -22.96
N PRO A 317 -2.57 -10.54 -23.58
CA PRO A 317 -2.46 -9.51 -24.62
C PRO A 317 -1.80 -8.20 -24.15
N LEU A 318 -1.75 -7.94 -22.84
CA LEU A 318 -1.20 -6.71 -22.24
C LEU A 318 0.22 -6.87 -21.67
N TRP A 319 0.74 -8.10 -21.61
CA TRP A 319 1.93 -8.54 -20.88
C TRP A 319 2.69 -7.45 -20.10
N ARG A 320 2.40 -7.33 -18.79
CA ARG A 320 3.21 -6.60 -17.80
C ARG A 320 3.70 -7.60 -16.75
N ARG A 321 4.93 -7.43 -16.23
CA ARG A 321 5.44 -8.24 -15.11
C ARG A 321 4.46 -8.14 -13.94
N ALA A 322 3.69 -9.21 -13.71
CA ALA A 322 2.57 -9.22 -12.78
C ALA A 322 3.03 -8.83 -11.38
N THR A 323 2.68 -7.62 -10.95
CA THR A 323 2.85 -7.19 -9.55
C THR A 323 1.53 -6.71 -8.94
N SER A 324 0.37 -6.93 -9.57
CA SER A 324 -0.91 -6.41 -9.06
C SER A 324 -2.15 -7.29 -9.24
N MET A 325 -2.02 -8.55 -9.68
CA MET A 325 -3.18 -9.46 -9.79
C MET A 325 -3.04 -10.82 -9.09
N PHE A 326 -1.92 -11.13 -8.43
CA PHE A 326 -1.67 -12.47 -7.88
C PHE A 326 -1.25 -12.54 -6.41
N ASP A 327 -1.19 -11.43 -5.66
CA ASP A 327 -0.82 -11.49 -4.24
C ASP A 327 -2.05 -11.63 -3.34
N GLY A 328 -2.78 -12.74 -3.52
CA GLY A 328 -4.02 -13.00 -2.82
C GLY A 328 -4.42 -14.46 -2.84
N HIS A 329 -3.55 -15.34 -2.33
CA HIS A 329 -3.92 -16.45 -1.42
C HIS A 329 -2.67 -17.28 -1.07
N ASP A 330 -2.48 -17.52 0.24
CA ASP A 330 -1.36 -18.16 0.91
C ASP A 330 -0.81 -19.47 0.29
N VAL A 331 0.53 -19.55 0.16
CA VAL A 331 1.30 -20.75 0.55
C VAL A 331 2.68 -20.36 1.09
N GLY A 332 2.86 -20.50 2.40
CA GLY A 332 4.10 -21.03 3.03
C GLY A 332 5.39 -20.21 3.03
N HIS A 333 5.80 -19.78 4.22
CA HIS A 333 7.19 -19.48 4.55
C HIS A 333 8.15 -20.63 4.15
N ALA A 334 9.09 -20.36 3.24
CA ALA A 334 10.55 -20.47 3.48
C ALA A 334 11.33 -20.41 2.15
N ALA A 335 12.42 -19.64 2.19
CA ALA A 335 13.54 -19.61 1.25
C ALA A 335 13.31 -19.05 -0.18
N ALA A 336 13.59 -17.75 -0.36
CA ALA A 336 14.38 -17.26 -1.50
C ALA A 336 14.85 -15.83 -1.22
N GLY A 337 16.13 -15.58 -1.42
CA GLY A 337 16.78 -14.30 -1.16
C GLY A 337 16.47 -13.21 -2.19
N SER A 338 16.63 -11.97 -1.72
CA SER A 338 17.11 -10.79 -2.46
C SER A 338 16.51 -10.48 -3.83
N SER A 339 15.46 -9.67 -3.86
CA SER A 339 15.54 -8.25 -4.26
C SER A 339 14.12 -7.71 -4.56
N SER A 340 13.52 -7.02 -3.59
CA SER A 340 12.35 -6.20 -3.82
C SER A 340 12.63 -4.79 -3.30
N LYS A 341 12.20 -3.79 -4.08
CA LYS A 341 12.53 -2.37 -3.91
C LYS A 341 12.08 -1.88 -2.51
N PRO A 342 12.87 -1.01 -1.84
CA PRO A 342 12.59 -0.52 -0.47
C PRO A 342 11.25 0.21 -0.31
N ALA A 343 10.66 0.71 -1.39
CA ALA A 343 9.40 1.45 -1.35
C ALA A 343 8.16 0.59 -1.00
N SER A 344 8.09 -0.68 -1.42
CA SER A 344 6.93 -1.53 -1.12
C SER A 344 6.95 -2.06 0.33
N MET A 345 8.13 -2.35 0.86
CA MET A 345 8.31 -2.74 2.26
C MET A 345 7.96 -1.60 3.22
N LEU A 346 8.35 -0.36 2.88
CA LEU A 346 7.99 0.82 3.67
C LEU A 346 6.48 1.08 3.65
N HIS A 347 5.82 0.91 2.51
CA HIS A 347 4.37 1.05 2.42
C HIS A 347 3.61 0.00 3.26
N GLY A 348 3.98 -1.28 3.14
CA GLY A 348 3.38 -2.35 3.95
C GLY A 348 3.69 -2.22 5.44
N ALA A 349 4.88 -1.74 5.80
CA ALA A 349 5.24 -1.42 7.18
C ALA A 349 4.45 -0.22 7.72
N LEU A 350 4.23 0.81 6.91
CA LEU A 350 3.41 1.99 7.27
C LEU A 350 1.94 1.61 7.46
N GLU A 351 1.39 0.78 6.59
CA GLU A 351 0.01 0.28 6.74
C GLU A 351 -0.16 -0.56 8.01
N SER A 352 0.82 -1.44 8.28
CA SER A 352 0.85 -2.22 9.51
C SER A 352 0.97 -1.34 10.75
N ALA A 353 1.83 -0.31 10.70
CA ALA A 353 2.02 0.65 11.79
C ALA A 353 0.76 1.52 12.03
N TYR A 354 0.08 1.94 10.96
CA TYR A 354 -1.18 2.68 11.03
C TYR A 354 -2.28 1.84 11.66
N ASN A 355 -2.49 0.61 11.18
CA ASN A 355 -3.50 -0.31 11.72
C ASN A 355 -3.22 -0.66 13.19
N PHE A 356 -1.93 -0.87 13.52
CA PHE A 356 -1.49 -1.08 14.89
C PHE A 356 -1.73 0.15 15.78
N GLY A 357 -1.43 1.35 15.29
CA GLY A 357 -1.64 2.61 16.00
C GLY A 357 -3.11 2.89 16.29
N LEU A 358 -3.97 2.72 15.28
CA LEU A 358 -5.42 2.84 15.45
C LEU A 358 -5.98 1.80 16.43
N GLY A 359 -5.60 0.54 16.27
CA GLY A 359 -6.01 -0.53 17.19
C GLY A 359 -5.56 -0.29 18.63
N SER A 360 -4.36 0.28 18.81
CA SER A 360 -3.79 0.65 20.11
C SER A 360 -4.55 1.79 20.77
N LEU A 361 -4.87 2.86 20.02
CA LEU A 361 -5.64 4.00 20.52
C LEU A 361 -7.07 3.61 20.86
N ALA A 362 -7.71 2.84 20.00
CA ALA A 362 -9.03 2.29 20.24
C ALA A 362 -9.05 1.40 21.50
N GLY A 363 -8.06 0.52 21.66
CA GLY A 363 -7.92 -0.33 22.83
C GLY A 363 -7.69 0.46 24.13
N ALA A 364 -6.87 1.53 24.05
CA ALA A 364 -6.65 2.45 25.17
C ALA A 364 -7.94 3.18 25.56
N PHE A 365 -8.73 3.65 24.58
CA PHE A 365 -10.03 4.27 24.83
C PHE A 365 -11.01 3.30 25.49
N GLY A 366 -11.12 2.07 24.98
CA GLY A 366 -11.96 1.04 25.58
C GLY A 366 -11.55 0.74 27.03
N ALA A 367 -10.24 0.61 27.30
CA ALA A 367 -9.71 0.39 28.64
C ALA A 367 -9.98 1.56 29.59
N PHE A 368 -9.97 2.80 29.07
CA PHE A 368 -10.31 4.01 29.82
C PHE A 368 -11.80 4.04 30.20
N MET A 369 -12.72 3.74 29.28
CA MET A 369 -14.17 3.75 29.55
C MET A 369 -14.58 2.77 30.66
N VAL A 370 -14.00 1.57 30.69
CA VAL A 370 -14.31 0.56 31.72
C VAL A 370 -13.42 0.62 32.96
N TYR A 371 -12.55 1.63 33.05
CA TYR A 371 -11.60 1.76 34.15
C TYR A 371 -12.26 1.86 35.54
N PRO A 372 -13.40 2.58 35.73
CA PRO A 372 -14.07 2.64 37.03
C PRO A 372 -14.50 1.25 37.56
N ILE A 373 -14.90 0.34 36.67
CA ILE A 373 -15.29 -1.04 37.03
C ILE A 373 -14.07 -1.82 37.52
N ASP A 374 -12.91 -1.60 36.90
CA ASP A 374 -11.64 -2.23 37.30
C ASP A 374 -11.18 -1.76 38.68
N LEU A 375 -11.29 -0.47 38.96
CA LEU A 375 -10.94 0.06 40.28
C LEU A 375 -11.83 -0.54 41.38
N VAL A 376 -13.15 -0.62 41.15
CA VAL A 376 -14.10 -1.25 42.07
C VAL A 376 -13.77 -2.73 42.30
N LYS A 377 -13.44 -3.45 41.22
CA LYS A 377 -13.01 -4.86 41.27
C LYS A 377 -11.74 -5.02 42.12
N THR A 378 -10.68 -4.25 41.84
CA THR A 378 -9.40 -4.34 42.57
C THR A 378 -9.58 -4.08 44.06
N ARG A 379 -10.38 -3.08 44.44
CA ARG A 379 -10.67 -2.75 45.85
C ARG A 379 -11.44 -3.85 46.57
N LEU A 380 -12.45 -4.42 45.91
CA LEU A 380 -13.19 -5.56 46.46
C LEU A 380 -12.32 -6.82 46.62
N GLN A 381 -11.41 -7.09 45.69
CA GLN A 381 -10.47 -8.22 45.76
C GLN A 381 -9.45 -8.03 46.88
N ASN A 382 -9.01 -6.79 47.10
CA ASN A 382 -8.09 -6.45 48.18
C ASN A 382 -8.76 -6.38 49.56
N GLN A 383 -10.09 -6.34 49.67
CA GLN A 383 -10.78 -6.32 50.97
C GLN A 383 -10.54 -7.61 51.77
N ARG A 384 -9.78 -7.47 52.86
CA ARG A 384 -9.43 -8.52 53.82
C ARG A 384 -10.41 -8.49 55.01
N GLY A 385 -10.74 -9.65 55.58
CA GLY A 385 -11.52 -9.74 56.83
C GLY A 385 -12.82 -10.54 56.75
N ALA A 386 -13.02 -11.40 57.76
CA ALA A 386 -14.16 -12.29 57.90
C ALA A 386 -15.36 -11.65 58.63
N GLN A 387 -15.11 -10.79 59.63
CA GLN A 387 -16.15 -10.24 60.50
C GLN A 387 -17.01 -9.15 59.81
N PRO A 388 -18.35 -9.21 59.89
CA PRO A 388 -19.26 -8.26 59.25
C PRO A 388 -19.02 -6.77 59.56
N GLY A 389 -18.41 -6.45 60.72
CA GLY A 389 -18.09 -5.08 61.13
C GLY A 389 -16.77 -4.49 60.59
N GLN A 390 -15.88 -5.31 60.01
CA GLN A 390 -14.58 -4.87 59.46
C GLN A 390 -14.58 -4.75 57.92
N ARG A 391 -15.70 -5.03 57.25
CA ARG A 391 -15.81 -4.95 55.78
C ARG A 391 -16.02 -3.51 55.32
N LEU A 392 -15.08 -2.95 54.56
CA LEU A 392 -15.19 -1.61 53.99
C LEU A 392 -16.38 -1.46 53.02
N TYR A 393 -16.66 -2.50 52.24
CA TYR A 393 -17.65 -2.52 51.16
C TYR A 393 -18.57 -3.75 51.28
N LYS A 394 -19.86 -3.53 51.10
CA LYS A 394 -20.90 -4.58 51.08
C LYS A 394 -20.97 -5.30 49.72
N ASN A 395 -20.85 -4.54 48.63
CA ASN A 395 -20.90 -5.03 47.24
C ASN A 395 -20.22 -4.01 46.28
N SER A 396 -20.20 -4.30 44.98
CA SER A 396 -19.59 -3.43 43.96
C SER A 396 -20.24 -2.05 43.86
N ILE A 397 -21.55 -1.96 44.05
CA ILE A 397 -22.30 -0.69 43.96
C ILE A 397 -21.96 0.19 45.17
N ASP A 398 -21.93 -0.40 46.38
CA ASP A 398 -21.52 0.29 47.61
C ASP A 398 -20.05 0.76 47.54
N CYS A 399 -19.16 -0.06 46.95
CA CYS A 399 -17.79 0.36 46.67
C CYS A 399 -17.75 1.57 45.74
N PHE A 400 -18.42 1.50 44.57
CA PHE A 400 -18.47 2.60 43.61
C PHE A 400 -19.01 3.90 44.23
N GLN A 401 -20.15 3.83 44.94
CA GLN A 401 -20.77 4.99 45.60
C GLN A 401 -19.84 5.61 46.65
N LYS A 402 -19.17 4.78 47.45
CA LYS A 402 -18.20 5.26 48.45
C LYS A 402 -16.98 5.90 47.82
N VAL A 403 -16.43 5.35 46.73
CA VAL A 403 -15.30 5.97 46.01
C VAL A 403 -15.73 7.31 45.42
N PHE A 404 -16.87 7.34 44.73
CA PHE A 404 -17.38 8.55 44.12
C PHE A 404 -17.63 9.66 45.15
N ARG A 405 -18.26 9.33 46.29
CA ARG A 405 -18.53 10.30 47.37
C ARG A 405 -17.27 10.79 48.08
N ASN A 406 -16.26 9.93 48.25
CA ASN A 406 -15.11 10.23 49.11
C ASN A 406 -13.86 10.74 48.34
N GLU A 407 -13.68 10.33 47.09
CA GLU A 407 -12.50 10.62 46.28
C GLU A 407 -12.84 11.38 44.99
N GLY A 408 -14.13 11.50 44.67
CA GLY A 408 -14.64 12.16 43.48
C GLY A 408 -14.35 11.38 42.18
N LEU A 409 -14.70 12.01 41.06
CA LEU A 409 -14.49 11.46 39.71
C LEU A 409 -13.03 11.12 39.43
N ARG A 410 -12.07 11.95 39.87
CA ARG A 410 -10.64 11.68 39.68
C ARG A 410 -10.16 10.43 40.42
N GLY A 411 -10.77 10.10 41.56
CA GLY A 411 -10.47 8.88 42.33
C GLY A 411 -10.78 7.60 41.55
N LEU A 412 -11.86 7.58 40.78
CA LEU A 412 -12.26 6.44 39.94
C LEU A 412 -11.24 6.11 38.83
N TYR A 413 -10.36 7.05 38.48
CA TYR A 413 -9.33 6.90 37.44
C TYR A 413 -7.90 6.83 38.00
N SER A 414 -7.74 6.65 39.31
CA SER A 414 -6.42 6.53 39.94
C SER A 414 -5.69 5.29 39.43
N GLY A 415 -4.57 5.49 38.72
CA GLY A 415 -3.75 4.41 38.14
C GLY A 415 -4.07 4.09 36.68
N VAL A 416 -4.83 4.93 35.97
CA VAL A 416 -5.20 4.68 34.55
C VAL A 416 -3.99 4.77 33.61
N LEU A 417 -3.03 5.66 33.88
CA LEU A 417 -1.89 5.89 32.98
C LEU A 417 -1.02 4.64 32.75
N PRO A 418 -0.55 3.90 33.78
CA PRO A 418 0.18 2.65 33.56
C PRO A 418 -0.62 1.62 32.74
N GLN A 419 -1.95 1.58 32.91
CA GLN A 419 -2.82 0.69 32.15
C GLN A 419 -2.83 1.06 30.66
N LEU A 420 -2.97 2.35 30.33
CA LEU A 420 -3.02 2.82 28.93
C LEU A 420 -1.72 2.57 28.19
N VAL A 421 -0.58 2.83 28.85
CA VAL A 421 0.76 2.54 28.29
C VAL A 421 0.94 1.04 28.00
N GLY A 422 0.33 0.19 28.82
CA GLY A 422 0.44 -1.26 28.68
C GLY A 422 -0.42 -1.89 27.60
N VAL A 423 -1.52 -1.25 27.15
CA VAL A 423 -2.51 -1.91 26.27
C VAL A 423 -1.91 -2.39 24.95
N ALA A 424 -1.13 -1.54 24.28
CA ALA A 424 -0.60 -1.84 22.96
C ALA A 424 0.45 -2.97 22.98
N PRO A 425 1.51 -2.90 23.81
CA PRO A 425 2.46 -4.01 23.95
C PRO A 425 1.78 -5.31 24.42
N GLU A 426 0.83 -5.20 25.35
CA GLU A 426 0.07 -6.34 25.87
C GLU A 426 -0.60 -7.12 24.73
N LYS A 427 -1.35 -6.43 23.87
CA LYS A 427 -2.11 -7.06 22.77
C LYS A 427 -1.20 -7.55 21.66
N ALA A 428 -0.15 -6.79 21.31
CA ALA A 428 0.83 -7.17 20.30
C ALA A 428 1.45 -8.53 20.62
N ILE A 429 2.02 -8.66 21.83
CA ILE A 429 2.71 -9.87 22.27
C ILE A 429 1.75 -11.06 22.30
N LYS A 430 0.54 -10.88 22.86
CA LYS A 430 -0.45 -11.95 22.95
C LYS A 430 -0.84 -12.53 21.59
N LEU A 431 -1.16 -11.67 20.63
CA LEU A 431 -1.58 -12.12 19.30
C LEU A 431 -0.41 -12.75 18.54
N THR A 432 0.73 -12.06 18.48
CA THR A 432 1.92 -12.56 17.76
C THR A 432 2.39 -13.92 18.28
N VAL A 433 2.49 -14.09 19.61
CA VAL A 433 2.94 -15.38 20.18
C VAL A 433 1.89 -16.46 19.97
N ASN A 434 0.59 -16.13 20.07
CA ASN A 434 -0.45 -17.13 19.82
C ASN A 434 -0.42 -17.62 18.37
N ASP A 435 -0.28 -16.71 17.41
CA ASP A 435 -0.25 -17.03 15.99
C ASP A 435 0.99 -17.85 15.62
N ILE A 436 2.19 -17.48 16.12
CA ILE A 436 3.43 -18.22 15.87
C ILE A 436 3.33 -19.67 16.39
N VAL A 437 2.81 -19.85 17.61
CA VAL A 437 2.71 -21.20 18.19
C VAL A 437 1.63 -21.99 17.46
N ARG A 438 0.47 -21.39 17.13
CA ARG A 438 -0.57 -22.04 16.33
C ARG A 438 -0.04 -22.44 14.96
N SER A 439 0.70 -21.58 14.25
CA SER A 439 1.22 -21.89 12.92
C SER A 439 2.21 -23.06 12.92
N HIS A 440 2.97 -23.23 14.01
CA HIS A 440 3.89 -24.36 14.14
C HIS A 440 3.18 -25.71 14.32
N PHE A 441 1.98 -25.71 14.92
CA PHE A 441 1.19 -26.92 15.19
C PHE A 441 -0.03 -27.10 14.27
N THR A 442 -0.16 -26.27 13.23
CA THR A 442 -1.25 -26.39 12.25
C THR A 442 -0.82 -27.30 11.10
N ASP A 443 -1.59 -28.36 10.87
CA ASP A 443 -1.32 -29.31 9.79
C ASP A 443 -1.62 -28.71 8.40
N LYS A 444 -1.11 -29.35 7.33
CA LYS A 444 -1.32 -28.93 5.92
C LYS A 444 -2.79 -28.83 5.50
N GLN A 445 -3.70 -29.45 6.25
CA GLN A 445 -5.16 -29.38 6.07
C GLN A 445 -5.84 -28.30 6.93
N GLY A 446 -5.07 -27.42 7.60
CA GLY A 446 -5.58 -26.30 8.39
C GLY A 446 -6.18 -26.69 9.74
N ARG A 447 -5.87 -27.87 10.28
CA ARG A 447 -6.40 -28.36 11.56
C ARG A 447 -5.34 -28.26 12.65
N ILE A 448 -5.78 -27.90 13.85
CA ILE A 448 -4.95 -27.83 15.05
C ILE A 448 -5.63 -28.62 16.17
N THR A 449 -4.85 -29.35 16.96
CA THR A 449 -5.37 -30.11 18.10
C THR A 449 -5.69 -29.18 19.27
N LEU A 450 -6.73 -29.50 20.06
CA LEU A 450 -7.12 -28.69 21.22
C LEU A 450 -5.95 -28.48 22.20
N GLY A 451 -5.11 -29.51 22.41
CA GLY A 451 -3.92 -29.40 23.24
C GLY A 451 -2.92 -28.37 22.73
N ALA A 452 -2.69 -28.33 21.41
CA ALA A 452 -1.84 -27.32 20.79
C ALA A 452 -2.45 -25.91 20.84
N GLU A 453 -3.77 -25.78 20.71
CA GLU A 453 -4.45 -24.48 20.89
C GLU A 453 -4.32 -23.94 22.32
N ILE A 454 -4.51 -24.80 23.31
CA ILE A 454 -4.33 -24.50 24.73
C ILE A 454 -2.88 -24.09 24.99
N LEU A 455 -1.91 -24.83 24.45
CA LEU A 455 -0.49 -24.52 24.58
C LEU A 455 -0.15 -23.17 23.93
N ALA A 456 -0.68 -22.88 22.74
CA ALA A 456 -0.49 -21.58 22.09
C ALA A 456 -1.07 -20.43 22.93
N GLY A 457 -2.25 -20.63 23.52
CA GLY A 457 -2.84 -19.65 24.44
C GLY A 457 -1.99 -19.46 25.71
N ALA A 458 -1.54 -20.56 26.31
CA ALA A 458 -0.70 -20.57 27.50
C ALA A 458 0.64 -19.85 27.27
N SER A 459 1.33 -20.14 26.17
CA SER A 459 2.60 -19.51 25.79
C SER A 459 2.44 -18.00 25.58
N ALA A 460 1.38 -17.57 24.88
CA ALA A 460 1.07 -16.15 24.70
C ALA A 460 0.82 -15.42 26.04
N GLY A 461 0.07 -16.06 26.95
CA GLY A 461 -0.15 -15.54 28.30
C GLY A 461 1.14 -15.43 29.12
N GLY A 462 2.04 -16.42 29.01
CA GLY A 462 3.33 -16.43 29.71
C GLY A 462 4.28 -15.33 29.24
N CYS A 463 4.43 -15.18 27.92
CA CYS A 463 5.30 -14.17 27.32
C CYS A 463 4.85 -12.74 27.65
N GLN A 464 3.54 -12.50 27.71
CA GLN A 464 3.00 -11.19 28.07
C GLN A 464 3.44 -10.73 29.47
N VAL A 465 3.45 -11.64 30.45
CA VAL A 465 3.65 -11.27 31.87
C VAL A 465 4.99 -10.57 32.10
N VAL A 466 6.00 -10.90 31.31
CA VAL A 466 7.32 -10.23 31.34
C VAL A 466 7.17 -8.72 31.19
N PHE A 467 6.30 -8.28 30.28
CA PHE A 467 6.10 -6.86 29.98
C PHE A 467 5.01 -6.21 30.84
N THR A 468 3.94 -6.94 31.18
CA THR A 468 2.81 -6.35 31.89
C THR A 468 3.02 -6.27 33.39
N ASN A 469 3.84 -7.14 34.00
CA ASN A 469 3.97 -7.18 35.46
C ASN A 469 4.44 -5.85 36.09
N PRO A 470 5.46 -5.15 35.55
CA PRO A 470 5.87 -3.83 36.07
C PRO A 470 4.76 -2.78 35.98
N LEU A 471 3.93 -2.81 34.93
CA LEU A 471 2.83 -1.87 34.75
C LEU A 471 1.67 -2.18 35.70
N GLU A 472 1.38 -3.46 35.91
CA GLU A 472 0.30 -3.91 36.79
C GLU A 472 0.57 -3.63 38.27
N ILE A 473 1.79 -3.85 38.76
CA ILE A 473 2.11 -3.56 40.17
C ILE A 473 2.01 -2.06 40.48
N VAL A 474 2.43 -1.20 39.54
CA VAL A 474 2.30 0.26 39.68
C VAL A 474 0.82 0.66 39.65
N LYS A 475 0.05 0.10 38.70
CA LYS A 475 -1.41 0.31 38.61
C LYS A 475 -2.12 -0.08 39.91
N ILE A 476 -1.91 -1.29 40.42
CA ILE A 476 -2.60 -1.81 41.61
C ILE A 476 -2.30 -0.95 42.85
N ARG A 477 -1.03 -0.54 43.03
CA ARG A 477 -0.64 0.34 44.14
C ARG A 477 -1.30 1.72 44.08
N LEU A 478 -1.41 2.30 42.88
CA LEU A 478 -2.13 3.57 42.68
C LEU A 478 -3.65 3.44 42.89
N GLN A 479 -4.24 2.31 42.51
CA GLN A 479 -5.68 2.05 42.69
C GLN A 479 -6.10 1.94 44.17
N ILE A 480 -5.19 1.46 45.03
CA ILE A 480 -5.46 1.22 46.46
C ILE A 480 -5.04 2.40 47.35
N GLN A 481 -4.23 3.31 46.84
CA GLN A 481 -3.75 4.48 47.57
C GLN A 481 -4.88 5.39 48.10
N GLY A 482 -6.00 5.48 47.39
CA GLY A 482 -7.19 6.22 47.84
C GLY A 482 -7.80 5.67 49.14
N GLU A 483 -7.67 4.36 49.38
CA GLU A 483 -8.12 3.74 50.64
C GLU A 483 -7.16 4.05 51.80
N VAL A 484 -5.86 4.07 51.53
CA VAL A 484 -4.80 4.30 52.54
C VAL A 484 -4.80 5.75 53.05
N ALA A 485 -5.12 6.71 52.17
CA ALA A 485 -5.19 8.13 52.52
C ALA A 485 -6.28 8.45 53.57
N LYS A 486 -7.28 7.58 53.75
CA LYS A 486 -8.30 7.73 54.80
C LYS A 486 -7.92 7.10 56.14
N THR A 487 -7.16 6.00 56.13
CA THR A 487 -6.78 5.28 57.36
C THR A 487 -5.61 5.95 58.08
N LEU A 488 -4.78 6.71 57.36
CA LEU A 488 -3.63 7.45 57.89
C LEU A 488 -3.70 8.92 57.42
N GLN A 489 -4.27 9.79 58.26
CA GLN A 489 -4.26 11.24 58.02
C GLN A 489 -2.80 11.73 57.86
N GLY A 490 -2.51 12.44 56.76
CA GLY A 490 -1.19 13.02 56.48
C GLY A 490 -0.26 12.26 55.50
N THR A 491 -0.70 11.14 54.90
CA THR A 491 0.15 10.41 53.94
C THR A 491 0.18 11.13 52.57
N PRO A 492 1.36 11.55 52.05
CA PRO A 492 1.45 12.24 50.77
C PRO A 492 1.04 11.33 49.60
N LYS A 493 0.40 11.91 48.57
CA LYS A 493 0.02 11.16 47.37
C LYS A 493 1.28 10.66 46.65
N ARG A 494 1.46 9.35 46.63
CA ARG A 494 2.54 8.67 45.90
C ARG A 494 2.29 8.75 44.39
N SER A 495 3.31 9.14 43.63
CA SER A 495 3.31 9.15 42.16
C SER A 495 3.71 7.78 41.61
N ALA A 496 3.31 7.45 40.37
CA ALA A 496 3.79 6.27 39.66
C ALA A 496 5.33 6.19 39.66
N MET A 497 5.99 7.33 39.44
CA MET A 497 7.45 7.43 39.42
C MET A 497 8.05 7.19 40.81
N TRP A 498 7.36 7.61 41.88
CA TRP A 498 7.78 7.31 43.25
C TRP A 498 7.68 5.81 43.55
N ILE A 499 6.62 5.14 43.10
CA ILE A 499 6.43 3.69 43.28
C ILE A 499 7.51 2.90 42.55
N VAL A 500 7.81 3.26 41.30
CA VAL A 500 8.88 2.65 40.51
C VAL A 500 10.24 2.83 41.21
N ARG A 501 10.54 4.04 41.69
CA ARG A 501 11.78 4.34 42.43
C ARG A 501 11.89 3.55 43.73
N ASN A 502 10.80 3.43 44.49
CA ASN A 502 10.81 2.77 45.80
C ASN A 502 10.88 1.23 45.70
N LEU A 503 10.31 0.63 44.64
CA LEU A 503 10.34 -0.81 44.43
C LEU A 503 11.65 -1.30 43.79
N GLY A 504 12.27 -0.47 42.95
CA GLY A 504 13.39 -0.89 42.10
C GLY A 504 12.98 -1.97 41.08
N LEU A 505 13.94 -2.38 40.23
CA LEU A 505 13.67 -3.35 39.16
C LEU A 505 13.20 -4.71 39.69
N VAL A 506 13.82 -5.23 40.75
CA VAL A 506 13.44 -6.53 41.34
C VAL A 506 12.06 -6.46 42.01
N GLY A 507 11.75 -5.35 42.70
CA GLY A 507 10.45 -5.16 43.34
C GLY A 507 9.31 -5.02 42.34
N LEU A 508 9.57 -4.50 41.12
CA LEU A 508 8.59 -4.46 40.04
C LEU A 508 8.18 -5.83 39.50
N TYR A 509 9.00 -6.87 39.72
CA TYR A 509 8.67 -8.26 39.38
C TYR A 509 8.08 -9.05 40.57
N LYS A 510 7.88 -8.40 41.73
CA LYS A 510 7.25 -9.03 42.88
C LYS A 510 5.81 -9.45 42.52
N GLY A 511 5.49 -10.72 42.72
CA GLY A 511 4.19 -11.30 42.36
C GLY A 511 4.06 -11.75 40.91
N ALA A 512 5.14 -11.77 40.11
CA ALA A 512 5.11 -12.28 38.73
C ALA A 512 4.61 -13.73 38.63
N SER A 513 4.93 -14.58 39.61
CA SER A 513 4.40 -15.95 39.68
C SER A 513 2.88 -16.01 39.85
N ALA A 514 2.29 -15.04 40.56
CA ALA A 514 0.84 -14.93 40.69
C ALA A 514 0.19 -14.35 39.42
N CYS A 515 0.92 -13.51 38.66
CA CYS A 515 0.50 -13.07 37.33
C CYS A 515 0.49 -14.21 36.32
N LEU A 516 1.56 -15.02 36.28
CA LEU A 516 1.63 -16.21 35.44
C LEU A 516 0.48 -17.18 35.73
N LEU A 517 0.19 -17.42 37.02
CA LEU A 517 -0.93 -18.28 37.44
C LEU A 517 -2.29 -17.78 36.97
N ARG A 518 -2.45 -16.47 36.73
CA ARG A 518 -3.69 -15.90 36.20
C ARG A 518 -3.70 -15.88 34.67
N ASP A 519 -2.63 -15.38 34.05
CA ASP A 519 -2.62 -15.02 32.64
C ASP A 519 -2.43 -16.22 31.72
N VAL A 520 -1.69 -17.24 32.17
CA VAL A 520 -1.51 -18.50 31.44
C VAL A 520 -2.85 -19.25 31.35
N PRO A 521 -3.55 -19.56 32.46
CA PRO A 521 -4.86 -20.22 32.35
C PRO A 521 -5.92 -19.35 31.68
N PHE A 522 -5.89 -18.03 31.86
CA PHE A 522 -6.85 -17.14 31.20
C PHE A 522 -6.73 -17.24 29.69
N SER A 523 -5.50 -17.16 29.17
CA SER A 523 -5.25 -17.19 27.72
C SER A 523 -5.44 -18.60 27.14
N ALA A 524 -5.09 -19.64 27.91
CA ALA A 524 -5.33 -21.04 27.57
C ALA A 524 -6.81 -21.40 27.43
N ILE A 525 -7.70 -20.70 28.15
CA ILE A 525 -9.17 -20.86 28.00
C ILE A 525 -9.67 -19.92 26.89
N TYR A 526 -9.28 -18.65 26.93
CA TYR A 526 -9.83 -17.61 26.05
C TYR A 526 -9.60 -17.91 24.56
N PHE A 527 -8.37 -18.23 24.14
CA PHE A 527 -8.06 -18.38 22.71
C PHE A 527 -8.75 -19.59 22.06
N PRO A 528 -8.75 -20.80 22.67
CA PRO A 528 -9.50 -21.92 22.12
C PRO A 528 -11.01 -21.66 22.10
N THR A 529 -11.58 -21.15 23.21
CA THR A 529 -13.02 -20.84 23.25
C THR A 529 -13.40 -19.79 22.20
N TYR A 530 -12.57 -18.77 21.99
CA TYR A 530 -12.78 -17.77 20.95
C TYR A 530 -12.68 -18.37 19.53
N SER A 531 -11.66 -19.18 19.26
CA SER A 531 -11.46 -19.88 17.98
C SER A 531 -12.66 -20.76 17.62
N HIS A 532 -13.08 -21.60 18.57
CA HIS A 532 -14.21 -22.51 18.40
C HIS A 532 -15.56 -21.80 18.34
N LEU A 533 -15.80 -20.72 19.09
CA LEU A 533 -17.01 -19.92 18.93
C LEU A 533 -17.11 -19.31 17.54
N LYS A 534 -16.00 -18.78 17.02
CA LYS A 534 -15.99 -18.24 15.66
C LYS A 534 -16.27 -19.32 14.61
N ARG A 535 -15.56 -20.45 14.67
CA ARG A 535 -15.68 -21.53 13.68
C ARG A 535 -16.97 -22.34 13.81
N ASP A 536 -17.25 -22.86 15.00
CA ASP A 536 -18.28 -23.87 15.22
C ASP A 536 -19.67 -23.25 15.49
N PHE A 537 -19.74 -22.09 16.16
CA PHE A 537 -21.02 -21.43 16.47
C PHE A 537 -21.43 -20.38 15.43
N PHE A 538 -20.51 -19.49 15.05
CA PHE A 538 -20.81 -18.45 14.06
C PHE A 538 -20.50 -18.86 12.61
N GLY A 539 -19.83 -20.01 12.41
CA GLY A 539 -19.60 -20.60 11.09
C GLY A 539 -18.48 -19.91 10.29
N GLU A 540 -17.45 -19.36 10.95
CA GLU A 540 -16.29 -18.79 10.25
C GLU A 540 -15.60 -19.86 9.41
N SER A 541 -15.53 -19.63 8.10
CA SER A 541 -14.90 -20.51 7.11
C SER A 541 -14.12 -19.67 6.10
N SER A 542 -13.36 -20.32 5.21
CA SER A 542 -12.70 -19.64 4.10
C SER A 542 -13.68 -18.86 3.20
N THR A 543 -14.95 -19.26 3.19
CA THR A 543 -16.04 -18.64 2.41
C THR A 543 -16.89 -17.65 3.21
N LYS A 544 -16.87 -17.68 4.55
CA LYS A 544 -17.68 -16.82 5.42
C LYS A 544 -16.84 -16.15 6.50
N LYS A 545 -16.59 -14.85 6.33
CA LYS A 545 -16.00 -13.99 7.38
C LYS A 545 -17.08 -13.46 8.31
N LEU A 546 -16.77 -13.37 9.59
CA LEU A 546 -17.70 -12.93 10.63
C LEU A 546 -17.86 -11.41 10.65
N GLY A 547 -19.10 -10.97 10.85
CA GLY A 547 -19.39 -9.56 11.10
C GLY A 547 -18.83 -9.09 12.44
N VAL A 548 -18.61 -7.79 12.56
CA VAL A 548 -18.06 -7.14 13.76
C VAL A 548 -18.84 -7.51 15.04
N LEU A 549 -20.18 -7.50 14.98
CA LEU A 549 -21.04 -7.87 16.12
C LEU A 549 -20.88 -9.34 16.52
N GLN A 550 -20.67 -10.24 15.55
CA GLN A 550 -20.45 -11.68 15.82
C GLN A 550 -19.08 -11.91 16.46
N LEU A 551 -18.03 -11.23 15.99
CA LEU A 551 -16.69 -11.25 16.60
C LEU A 551 -16.72 -10.72 18.04
N LEU A 552 -17.44 -9.61 18.28
CA LEU A 552 -17.63 -9.07 19.63
C LEU A 552 -18.36 -10.05 20.53
N THR A 553 -19.44 -10.66 20.03
CA THR A 553 -20.23 -11.63 20.81
C THR A 553 -19.41 -12.87 21.12
N ALA A 554 -18.64 -13.38 20.15
CA ALA A 554 -17.70 -14.47 20.36
C ALA A 554 -16.63 -14.13 21.42
N GLY A 555 -16.05 -12.93 21.35
CA GLY A 555 -15.05 -12.45 22.31
C GLY A 555 -15.60 -12.27 23.71
N ALA A 556 -16.82 -11.74 23.84
CA ALA A 556 -17.52 -11.58 25.12
C ALA A 556 -17.82 -12.94 25.76
N ILE A 557 -18.41 -13.88 24.99
CA ILE A 557 -18.75 -15.22 25.48
C ILE A 557 -17.48 -16.01 25.83
N ALA A 558 -16.41 -15.92 25.03
CA ALA A 558 -15.13 -16.56 25.33
C ALA A 558 -14.47 -15.98 26.59
N GLY A 559 -14.61 -14.68 26.81
CA GLY A 559 -14.03 -13.96 27.95
C GLY A 559 -14.68 -14.30 29.30
N MET A 560 -15.98 -14.65 29.33
CA MET A 560 -16.72 -14.93 30.57
C MET A 560 -16.15 -16.12 31.38
N PRO A 561 -16.02 -17.35 30.82
CA PRO A 561 -15.50 -18.49 31.55
C PRO A 561 -14.01 -18.31 31.88
N ALA A 562 -13.22 -17.75 30.95
CA ALA A 562 -11.81 -17.45 31.19
C ALA A 562 -11.63 -16.49 32.36
N ALA A 563 -12.44 -15.42 32.43
CA ALA A 563 -12.41 -14.45 33.52
C ALA A 563 -12.88 -15.06 34.85
N TYR A 564 -13.98 -15.81 34.85
CA TYR A 564 -14.55 -16.33 36.10
C TYR A 564 -13.67 -17.42 36.71
N LEU A 565 -13.24 -18.41 35.93
CA LEU A 565 -12.43 -19.55 36.40
C LEU A 565 -11.06 -19.13 36.91
N THR A 566 -10.49 -18.05 36.39
CA THR A 566 -9.20 -17.52 36.85
C THR A 566 -9.31 -16.47 37.96
N THR A 567 -10.53 -16.19 38.47
CA THR A 567 -10.74 -15.21 39.56
C THR A 567 -9.98 -15.59 40.85
N PRO A 568 -9.92 -16.86 41.28
CA PRO A 568 -9.11 -17.26 42.44
C PRO A 568 -7.65 -16.83 42.34
N CYS A 569 -7.05 -17.01 41.16
CA CYS A 569 -5.66 -16.64 40.89
C CYS A 569 -5.46 -15.12 40.93
N ASP A 570 -6.44 -14.37 40.41
CA ASP A 570 -6.44 -12.91 40.39
C ASP A 570 -6.61 -12.30 41.80
N VAL A 571 -7.39 -12.94 42.68
CA VAL A 571 -7.50 -12.53 44.10
C VAL A 571 -6.18 -12.73 44.83
N ILE A 572 -5.53 -13.90 44.67
CA ILE A 572 -4.23 -14.18 45.30
C ILE A 572 -3.18 -13.17 44.81
N LYS A 573 -3.11 -12.94 43.49
CA LYS A 573 -2.23 -11.94 42.88
C LYS A 573 -2.44 -10.55 43.48
N THR A 574 -3.69 -10.09 43.49
CA THR A 574 -4.03 -8.73 43.96
C THR A 574 -3.57 -8.55 45.41
N ARG A 575 -3.81 -9.54 46.27
CA ARG A 575 -3.40 -9.47 47.68
C ARG A 575 -1.89 -9.54 47.89
N LEU A 576 -1.16 -10.25 47.02
CA LEU A 576 0.30 -10.41 47.09
C LEU A 576 1.06 -9.15 46.60
N GLN A 577 0.50 -8.42 45.63
CA GLN A 577 1.12 -7.22 45.04
C GLN A 577 0.87 -5.93 45.85
N VAL A 578 -0.04 -6.00 46.82
CA VAL A 578 -0.42 -4.88 47.69
C VAL A 578 0.39 -4.91 48.98
N GLU A 579 0.82 -3.74 49.44
CA GLU A 579 1.41 -3.59 50.78
C GLU A 579 0.35 -3.89 51.84
N ALA A 580 0.63 -4.88 52.70
CA ALA A 580 -0.23 -5.18 53.85
C ALA A 580 -0.27 -3.98 54.80
N ARG A 581 -1.45 -3.66 55.34
CA ARG A 581 -1.60 -2.61 56.36
C ARG A 581 -1.07 -3.10 57.71
N LYS A 582 -0.80 -2.17 58.64
CA LYS A 582 -0.53 -2.53 60.05
C LYS A 582 -1.74 -3.30 60.60
N GLY A 583 -1.53 -4.55 61.01
CA GLY A 583 -2.58 -5.45 61.53
C GLY A 583 -3.20 -6.42 60.51
N GLU A 584 -2.81 -6.37 59.23
CA GLU A 584 -3.26 -7.34 58.22
C GLU A 584 -2.20 -8.44 57.97
N ALA A 585 -2.65 -9.63 57.56
CA ALA A 585 -1.76 -10.73 57.21
C ALA A 585 -0.79 -10.36 56.07
N THR A 586 0.50 -10.61 56.27
CA THR A 586 1.54 -10.49 55.25
C THR A 586 1.71 -11.83 54.52
N TYR A 587 1.89 -11.78 53.21
CA TYR A 587 2.04 -12.98 52.39
C TYR A 587 3.49 -13.11 51.92
N THR A 588 4.13 -14.22 52.25
CA THR A 588 5.51 -14.55 51.84
C THR A 588 5.57 -15.16 50.45
N GLY A 589 4.49 -15.78 49.97
CA GLY A 589 4.41 -16.38 48.65
C GLY A 589 3.01 -16.88 48.29
N LEU A 590 2.89 -17.45 47.08
CA LEU A 590 1.63 -17.89 46.49
C LEU A 590 0.89 -18.94 47.35
N ARG A 591 1.61 -19.98 47.80
CA ARG A 591 1.04 -21.07 48.61
C ARG A 591 0.57 -20.56 49.98
N HIS A 592 1.39 -19.72 50.62
CA HIS A 592 1.05 -19.11 51.90
C HIS A 592 -0.21 -18.23 51.76
N ALA A 593 -0.28 -17.39 50.72
CA ALA A 593 -1.45 -16.58 50.44
C ALA A 593 -2.72 -17.42 50.25
N ALA A 594 -2.67 -18.48 49.43
CA ALA A 594 -3.81 -19.36 49.20
C ALA A 594 -4.27 -20.05 50.51
N GLN A 595 -3.34 -20.60 51.29
CA GLN A 595 -3.66 -21.27 52.55
C GLN A 595 -4.26 -20.31 53.58
N THR A 596 -3.70 -19.11 53.73
CA THR A 596 -4.19 -18.10 54.67
C THR A 596 -5.58 -17.60 54.26
N ILE A 597 -5.82 -17.30 52.97
CA ILE A 597 -7.15 -16.88 52.49
C ILE A 597 -8.19 -17.96 52.76
N TRP A 598 -7.85 -19.23 52.52
CA TRP A 598 -8.74 -20.35 52.79
C TRP A 598 -9.07 -20.47 54.29
N LYS A 599 -8.06 -20.40 55.16
CA LYS A 599 -8.22 -20.54 56.61
C LYS A 599 -8.98 -19.37 57.24
N GLU A 600 -8.70 -18.14 56.82
CA GLU A 600 -9.24 -16.93 57.47
C GLU A 600 -10.58 -16.46 56.88
N GLU A 601 -10.82 -16.63 55.58
CA GLU A 601 -11.99 -16.07 54.90
C GLU A 601 -12.86 -17.11 54.17
N GLY A 602 -12.38 -18.35 54.03
CA GLY A 602 -13.08 -19.44 53.37
C GLY A 602 -13.09 -19.36 51.84
N PHE A 603 -13.66 -20.39 51.20
CA PHE A 603 -13.62 -20.57 49.74
C PHE A 603 -14.25 -19.42 48.93
N ARG A 604 -15.32 -18.80 49.44
CA ARG A 604 -16.01 -17.69 48.74
C ARG A 604 -15.12 -16.46 48.57
N ALA A 605 -14.06 -16.31 49.37
CA ALA A 605 -13.14 -15.18 49.26
C ALA A 605 -12.37 -15.17 47.93
N PHE A 606 -12.08 -16.34 47.36
CA PHE A 606 -11.38 -16.46 46.07
C PHE A 606 -12.17 -15.94 44.87
N PHE A 607 -13.49 -15.78 45.00
CA PHE A 607 -14.35 -15.28 43.92
C PHE A 607 -14.83 -13.84 44.16
N LYS A 608 -14.29 -13.14 45.18
CA LYS A 608 -14.55 -11.71 45.40
C LYS A 608 -14.19 -10.91 44.15
N GLY A 609 -15.10 -10.05 43.70
CA GLY A 609 -14.91 -9.25 42.48
C GLY A 609 -15.10 -10.02 41.16
N GLY A 610 -15.47 -11.31 41.19
CA GLY A 610 -15.70 -12.12 39.98
C GLY A 610 -16.74 -11.51 39.02
N PRO A 611 -17.95 -11.14 39.49
CA PRO A 611 -18.94 -10.48 38.63
C PRO A 611 -18.43 -9.16 38.05
N ALA A 612 -17.76 -8.32 38.84
CA ALA A 612 -17.18 -7.06 38.36
C ALA A 612 -16.12 -7.29 37.26
N ARG A 613 -15.38 -8.41 37.35
CA ARG A 613 -14.42 -8.82 36.31
C ARG A 613 -15.12 -9.21 35.00
N ILE A 614 -16.24 -9.93 35.07
CA ILE A 614 -17.04 -10.28 33.87
C ILE A 614 -17.62 -9.01 33.24
N PHE A 615 -18.26 -8.16 34.05
CA PHE A 615 -18.88 -6.92 33.60
C PHE A 615 -17.88 -5.88 33.07
N ARG A 616 -16.59 -5.99 33.39
CA ARG A 616 -15.55 -5.17 32.77
C ARG A 616 -15.27 -5.59 31.32
N SER A 617 -15.24 -6.90 31.04
CA SER A 617 -14.76 -7.42 29.75
C SER A 617 -15.67 -7.05 28.58
N SER A 618 -16.99 -7.28 28.67
CA SER A 618 -17.90 -7.09 27.54
C SER A 618 -18.03 -5.62 27.09
N PRO A 619 -18.22 -4.64 27.98
CA PRO A 619 -18.29 -3.23 27.58
C PRO A 619 -16.96 -2.70 27.04
N GLN A 620 -15.83 -3.21 27.53
CA GLN A 620 -14.50 -2.79 27.05
C GLN A 620 -14.35 -3.07 25.55
N PHE A 621 -14.80 -4.24 25.10
CA PHE A 621 -14.78 -4.59 23.68
C PHE A 621 -15.70 -3.69 22.85
N GLY A 622 -16.92 -3.41 23.34
CA GLY A 622 -17.85 -2.49 22.66
C GLY A 622 -17.29 -1.08 22.48
N PHE A 623 -16.73 -0.48 23.54
CA PHE A 623 -16.12 0.85 23.46
C PHE A 623 -14.84 0.87 22.61
N THR A 624 -14.04 -0.20 22.65
CA THR A 624 -12.86 -0.33 21.79
C THR A 624 -13.27 -0.30 20.33
N LEU A 625 -14.32 -1.03 19.96
CA LEU A 625 -14.80 -1.04 18.59
C LEU A 625 -15.36 0.31 18.16
N ALA A 626 -16.25 0.91 18.96
CA ALA A 626 -16.82 2.21 18.63
C ALA A 626 -15.73 3.27 18.42
N ALA A 627 -14.67 3.22 19.23
CA ALA A 627 -13.49 4.07 19.03
C ALA A 627 -12.69 3.69 17.79
N TYR A 628 -12.53 2.41 17.48
CA TYR A 628 -11.84 1.97 16.27
C TYR A 628 -12.57 2.44 15.00
N GLU A 629 -13.90 2.28 14.95
CA GLU A 629 -14.74 2.75 13.85
C GLU A 629 -14.72 4.28 13.72
N PHE A 630 -14.86 4.99 14.85
CA PHE A 630 -14.76 6.44 14.87
C PHE A 630 -13.38 6.92 14.39
N LEU A 631 -12.29 6.35 14.91
CA LEU A 631 -10.93 6.74 14.54
C LEU A 631 -10.62 6.40 13.08
N GLN A 632 -11.14 5.28 12.57
CA GLN A 632 -10.99 4.91 11.17
C GLN A 632 -11.75 5.86 10.24
N ASN A 633 -12.92 6.35 10.66
CA ASN A 633 -13.70 7.34 9.91
C ASN A 633 -13.10 8.76 10.01
N ALA A 634 -12.53 9.11 11.16
CA ALA A 634 -11.95 10.43 11.41
C ALA A 634 -10.53 10.60 10.85
N LEU A 635 -9.75 9.51 10.77
CA LEU A 635 -8.36 9.49 10.29
C LEU A 635 -8.18 8.47 9.15
N PRO A 636 -8.91 8.55 8.03
CA PRO A 636 -8.78 7.57 6.96
C PRO A 636 -7.39 7.62 6.32
N MET A 637 -6.83 6.44 6.00
CA MET A 637 -5.56 6.33 5.27
C MET A 637 -5.65 7.04 3.92
N PRO A 638 -4.75 7.98 3.59
CA PRO A 638 -4.66 8.55 2.25
C PRO A 638 -4.34 7.44 1.23
N GLY A 639 -5.24 7.25 0.27
CA GLY A 639 -5.15 6.19 -0.76
C GLY A 639 -5.70 4.82 -0.33
N GLY A 640 -6.13 4.63 0.92
CA GLY A 640 -6.82 3.42 1.36
C GLY A 640 -8.34 3.57 1.21
N MET A 641 -8.99 2.63 0.51
CA MET A 641 -10.46 2.58 0.42
C MET A 641 -11.11 2.56 1.81
N LYS A 642 -12.24 3.26 1.98
CA LYS A 642 -13.03 3.22 3.23
C LYS A 642 -13.44 1.78 3.52
N LYS A 643 -13.36 1.34 4.78
CA LYS A 643 -13.60 -0.07 5.15
C LYS A 643 -15.04 -0.52 4.87
N GLU A 644 -16.02 0.38 4.81
CA GLU A 644 -17.37 0.05 4.33
C GLU A 644 -17.38 -0.33 2.85
N GLU A 645 -16.64 0.39 2.00
CA GLU A 645 -16.42 0.04 0.59
C GLU A 645 -15.51 -1.17 0.43
N ALA A 646 -14.49 -1.35 1.29
CA ALA A 646 -13.59 -2.51 1.25
C ALA A 646 -14.26 -3.79 1.77
N MET A 647 -15.14 -3.70 2.77
CA MET A 647 -15.89 -4.84 3.32
C MET A 647 -17.11 -5.18 2.47
N GLN A 648 -17.76 -4.18 1.86
CA GLN A 648 -18.74 -4.40 0.78
C GLN A 648 -18.08 -4.94 -0.49
N ARG A 649 -16.89 -4.47 -0.89
CA ARG A 649 -16.10 -5.08 -1.97
C ARG A 649 -15.61 -6.47 -1.61
N GLN A 650 -15.27 -6.77 -0.36
CA GLN A 650 -14.83 -8.09 0.08
C GLN A 650 -15.99 -9.09 0.19
N GLN A 651 -17.19 -8.65 0.62
CA GLN A 651 -18.42 -9.43 0.54
C GLN A 651 -18.91 -9.58 -0.91
N ALA A 652 -18.79 -8.54 -1.74
CA ALA A 652 -19.08 -8.60 -3.17
C ALA A 652 -18.09 -9.48 -3.93
N GLN A 653 -16.80 -9.51 -3.54
CA GLN A 653 -15.78 -10.40 -4.10
C GLN A 653 -15.96 -11.85 -3.64
N GLN A 654 -16.42 -12.10 -2.41
CA GLN A 654 -16.77 -13.46 -1.95
C GLN A 654 -18.06 -13.99 -2.59
N MET A 655 -19.03 -13.13 -2.92
CA MET A 655 -20.18 -13.54 -3.74
C MET A 655 -19.83 -13.66 -5.24
N ALA A 656 -18.91 -12.86 -5.76
CA ALA A 656 -18.44 -12.91 -7.16
C ALA A 656 -17.50 -14.10 -7.48
N THR A 657 -17.06 -14.87 -6.48
CA THR A 657 -16.31 -16.12 -6.72
C THR A 657 -17.22 -17.35 -6.81
N LEU A 658 -18.50 -17.23 -6.42
CA LEU A 658 -19.50 -18.30 -6.55
C LEU A 658 -20.45 -18.08 -7.74
N GLU A 659 -20.60 -16.86 -8.23
CA GLU A 659 -21.29 -16.54 -9.49
C GLU A 659 -20.40 -15.60 -10.32
N GLY A 660 -20.09 -16.01 -11.56
CA GLY A 660 -19.03 -15.39 -12.37
C GLY A 660 -19.20 -13.89 -12.63
N GLY A 661 -18.09 -13.15 -12.53
CA GLY A 661 -17.89 -11.81 -13.07
C GLY A 661 -18.58 -10.70 -12.30
N SER A 662 -17.80 -9.78 -11.71
CA SER A 662 -18.33 -8.55 -11.12
C SER A 662 -19.21 -7.78 -12.11
N LEU A 663 -20.49 -7.59 -11.79
CA LEU A 663 -21.42 -6.78 -12.57
C LEU A 663 -20.89 -5.35 -12.83
N ASP A 664 -20.02 -4.80 -11.98
CA ASP A 664 -19.44 -3.46 -12.14
C ASP A 664 -18.39 -3.33 -13.27
N THR A 665 -17.68 -4.41 -13.61
CA THR A 665 -16.72 -4.45 -14.73
C THR A 665 -17.32 -5.02 -16.01
N LEU A 666 -18.49 -5.66 -15.93
CA LEU A 666 -19.14 -6.29 -17.07
C LEU A 666 -19.40 -5.29 -18.21
N PRO A 667 -19.97 -4.08 -18.00
CA PRO A 667 -20.21 -3.12 -19.08
C PRO A 667 -18.91 -2.68 -19.77
N PHE A 668 -17.83 -2.47 -19.00
CA PHE A 668 -16.52 -2.12 -19.52
C PHE A 668 -15.91 -3.27 -20.34
N VAL A 669 -15.89 -4.48 -19.78
CA VAL A 669 -15.36 -5.69 -20.44
C VAL A 669 -16.13 -5.98 -21.73
N ARG A 670 -17.46 -5.84 -21.71
CA ARG A 670 -18.33 -6.03 -22.87
C ARG A 670 -18.12 -4.94 -23.92
N SER A 671 -17.94 -3.69 -23.51
CA SER A 671 -17.59 -2.58 -24.43
C SER A 671 -16.24 -2.82 -25.11
N ARG A 672 -15.24 -3.26 -24.34
CA ARG A 672 -13.92 -3.65 -24.87
C ARG A 672 -14.02 -4.83 -25.82
N ASN A 673 -14.78 -5.88 -25.47
CA ASN A 673 -14.94 -7.06 -26.32
C ASN A 673 -15.71 -6.74 -27.61
N ALA A 674 -16.70 -5.85 -27.56
CA ALA A 674 -17.39 -5.36 -28.74
C ALA A 674 -16.42 -4.64 -29.69
N LEU A 675 -15.54 -3.79 -29.16
CA LEU A 675 -14.48 -3.18 -29.95
C LEU A 675 -13.49 -4.20 -30.54
N LYS A 676 -13.15 -5.28 -29.81
CA LYS A 676 -12.30 -6.35 -30.37
C LYS A 676 -12.93 -6.99 -31.61
N ILE A 677 -14.24 -7.29 -31.57
CA ILE A 677 -14.95 -7.83 -32.74
C ILE A 677 -14.94 -6.85 -33.92
N LEU A 678 -15.01 -5.54 -33.66
CA LEU A 678 -14.90 -4.53 -34.71
C LEU A 678 -13.47 -4.41 -35.25
N LEU A 679 -12.45 -4.49 -34.39
CA LEU A 679 -11.04 -4.46 -34.77
C LEU A 679 -10.59 -5.72 -35.53
N ASP A 680 -11.37 -6.81 -35.43
CA ASP A 680 -11.20 -7.99 -36.28
C ASP A 680 -11.58 -7.75 -37.74
N LEU A 681 -12.35 -6.70 -38.04
CA LEU A 681 -12.64 -6.28 -39.41
C LEU A 681 -11.47 -5.50 -40.00
N ASP A 682 -10.90 -4.58 -39.23
CA ASP A 682 -9.78 -3.73 -39.58
C ASP A 682 -9.18 -3.11 -38.31
N GLU A 683 -7.84 -2.98 -38.20
CA GLU A 683 -7.23 -2.39 -37.00
C GLU A 683 -7.50 -0.89 -36.85
N ASP A 684 -7.86 -0.20 -37.94
CA ASP A 684 -8.14 1.24 -37.98
C ASP A 684 -9.59 1.58 -37.66
N PHE A 685 -10.42 0.59 -37.34
CA PHE A 685 -11.80 0.80 -36.96
C PHE A 685 -11.91 1.77 -35.77
N GLY A 686 -12.60 2.90 -35.95
CA GLY A 686 -12.76 3.94 -34.93
C GLY A 686 -11.59 4.93 -34.78
N ARG A 687 -10.58 4.93 -35.67
CA ARG A 687 -9.59 6.03 -35.74
C ARG A 687 -10.20 7.27 -36.39
N ALA A 688 -9.94 8.45 -35.84
CA ALA A 688 -10.29 9.72 -36.46
C ALA A 688 -9.42 9.93 -37.71
N LYS A 689 -10.01 9.78 -38.91
CA LYS A 689 -9.34 10.13 -40.16
C LYS A 689 -9.25 11.64 -40.24
N VAL A 690 -8.04 12.20 -40.19
CA VAL A 690 -7.80 13.58 -40.59
C VAL A 690 -8.22 13.67 -42.06
N PRO A 691 -9.19 14.53 -42.44
CA PRO A 691 -9.65 14.56 -43.82
C PRO A 691 -8.50 14.97 -44.73
N ASP A 692 -8.21 14.12 -45.72
CA ASP A 692 -7.32 14.49 -46.81
C ASP A 692 -7.91 15.70 -47.53
N ALA A 693 -7.08 16.73 -47.78
CA ALA A 693 -7.53 17.99 -48.38
C ALA A 693 -8.23 17.82 -49.76
N ALA A 694 -8.03 16.68 -50.41
CA ALA A 694 -8.66 16.34 -51.69
C ALA A 694 -10.13 15.88 -51.56
N THR A 695 -10.57 15.35 -50.41
CA THR A 695 -11.93 14.83 -50.23
C THR A 695 -12.96 15.94 -49.96
N TRP A 696 -12.51 17.17 -49.70
CA TRP A 696 -13.36 18.34 -49.44
C TRP A 696 -14.15 18.85 -50.66
N LYS A 697 -13.80 18.41 -51.88
CA LYS A 697 -14.48 18.86 -53.12
C LYS A 697 -15.62 17.95 -53.61
N GLY A 698 -15.98 16.90 -52.87
CA GLY A 698 -16.75 15.77 -53.43
C GLY A 698 -18.11 15.42 -52.82
N LEU A 699 -18.71 16.17 -51.89
CA LEU A 699 -20.02 15.83 -51.32
C LEU A 699 -21.00 17.01 -51.23
N PRO A 700 -22.31 16.81 -51.50
CA PRO A 700 -23.27 17.88 -51.76
C PRO A 700 -23.89 18.49 -50.50
N LYS A 701 -24.23 19.79 -50.64
CA LYS A 701 -25.08 20.62 -49.78
C LYS A 701 -26.35 19.89 -49.31
N ALA A 702 -26.33 19.33 -48.10
CA ALA A 702 -27.54 18.92 -47.39
C ALA A 702 -27.33 18.93 -45.87
N MET A 703 -26.83 20.05 -45.31
CA MET A 703 -27.11 20.49 -43.94
C MET A 703 -26.51 21.90 -43.79
N GLY A 704 -27.39 22.89 -43.63
CA GLY A 704 -27.02 24.30 -43.56
C GLY A 704 -26.40 24.68 -42.22
N GLY A 705 -25.46 25.63 -42.27
CA GLY A 705 -24.87 26.27 -41.08
C GLY A 705 -23.52 26.91 -41.44
N ALA A 706 -23.35 28.17 -41.06
CA ALA A 706 -22.35 29.12 -41.54
C ALA A 706 -20.86 28.71 -41.40
N SER A 707 -20.03 29.25 -42.29
CA SER A 707 -18.56 29.19 -42.28
C SER A 707 -17.96 29.80 -40.99
N PRO A 708 -16.91 29.21 -40.39
CA PRO A 708 -16.15 29.88 -39.34
C PRO A 708 -15.08 30.81 -39.94
N PRO A 709 -14.71 31.92 -39.26
CA PRO A 709 -13.69 32.85 -39.72
C PRO A 709 -12.27 32.32 -39.47
N ASP A 710 -11.33 32.85 -40.24
CA ASP A 710 -9.90 32.56 -40.24
C ASP A 710 -9.27 32.49 -38.83
N SER A 711 -8.61 31.38 -38.53
CA SER A 711 -7.73 31.26 -37.35
C SER A 711 -6.34 31.81 -37.66
N PRO A 712 -5.81 32.80 -36.92
CA PRO A 712 -4.40 33.17 -37.01
C PRO A 712 -3.52 32.09 -36.36
N SER A 713 -2.28 32.01 -36.83
CA SER A 713 -1.19 31.18 -36.31
C SER A 713 -1.07 31.22 -34.78
N PRO A 714 -0.64 30.12 -34.13
CA PRO A 714 -0.57 30.06 -32.68
C PRO A 714 0.47 31.06 -32.14
N PRO A 715 0.09 32.01 -31.27
CA PRO A 715 1.06 32.74 -30.48
C PRO A 715 1.52 31.84 -29.32
N GLU A 716 2.83 31.84 -29.14
CA GLU A 716 3.55 31.40 -27.95
C GLU A 716 2.89 31.96 -26.68
N LEU A 717 2.17 31.11 -25.92
CA LEU A 717 1.46 31.53 -24.71
C LEU A 717 2.20 31.08 -23.45
N LEU A 718 2.93 32.05 -22.91
CA LEU A 718 3.27 32.21 -21.50
C LEU A 718 2.14 31.71 -20.58
N HIS A 719 2.52 30.98 -19.53
CA HIS A 719 1.65 30.63 -18.42
C HIS A 719 0.87 31.86 -17.90
N PRO A 720 -0.47 31.82 -17.83
CA PRO A 720 -1.22 32.84 -17.10
C PRO A 720 -1.10 32.59 -15.58
N PRO A 721 -1.05 33.66 -14.76
CA PRO A 721 -0.96 33.54 -13.32
C PRO A 721 -2.29 32.97 -12.78
N ARG A 722 -2.20 31.95 -11.91
CA ARG A 722 -3.36 31.45 -11.17
C ARG A 722 -4.00 32.63 -10.42
N ARG A 723 -5.24 32.97 -10.77
CA ARG A 723 -6.09 33.84 -9.95
C ARG A 723 -6.18 33.23 -8.55
N ALA A 724 -5.84 34.03 -7.56
CA ALA A 724 -6.03 33.71 -6.16
C ALA A 724 -7.51 33.36 -5.92
N ALA A 725 -7.77 32.09 -5.64
CA ALA A 725 -9.00 31.69 -5.00
C ALA A 725 -9.06 32.40 -3.64
N SER A 726 -10.19 33.01 -3.32
CA SER A 726 -10.52 33.47 -1.98
C SER A 726 -10.19 32.37 -0.95
N PRO A 727 -9.51 32.68 0.16
CA PRO A 727 -9.07 31.66 1.09
C PRO A 727 -10.28 30.92 1.69
N PRO A 728 -10.30 29.58 1.69
CA PRO A 728 -11.24 28.83 2.50
C PRO A 728 -10.97 29.09 4.00
N PRO A 729 -11.93 28.88 4.90
CA PRO A 729 -11.72 29.11 6.33
C PRO A 729 -10.51 28.29 6.78
N MET A 730 -9.61 28.93 7.55
CA MET A 730 -8.30 28.39 7.96
C MET A 730 -8.30 26.88 8.16
N ALA A 731 -7.74 26.14 7.20
CA ALA A 731 -7.41 24.74 7.40
C ALA A 731 -6.29 24.69 8.45
N LEU A 732 -6.62 24.14 9.62
CA LEU A 732 -5.70 24.01 10.76
C LEU A 732 -4.44 23.21 10.41
N LEU A 733 -4.54 22.23 9.50
CA LEU A 733 -3.47 21.27 9.19
C LEU A 733 -2.25 21.88 8.45
N PRO A 734 -2.39 22.70 7.39
CA PRO A 734 -1.25 23.41 6.80
C PRO A 734 -0.54 24.35 7.77
N VAL A 735 -1.29 25.01 8.65
CA VAL A 735 -0.74 25.87 9.70
C VAL A 735 0.02 25.05 10.74
N LEU A 736 -0.53 23.90 11.16
CA LEU A 736 0.15 22.97 12.05
C LEU A 736 1.42 22.38 11.42
N SER A 737 1.40 22.04 10.12
CA SER A 737 2.61 21.62 9.42
C SER A 737 3.68 22.70 9.41
N ALA A 738 3.33 23.94 9.04
CA ALA A 738 4.27 25.06 9.04
C ALA A 738 4.84 25.35 10.45
N LEU A 739 3.99 25.28 11.48
CA LEU A 739 4.39 25.44 12.88
C LEU A 739 5.32 24.32 13.34
N CYS A 740 4.97 23.05 13.11
CA CYS A 740 5.85 21.92 13.36
C CYS A 740 7.19 22.11 12.64
N GLY A 741 7.15 22.61 11.40
CA GLY A 741 8.28 22.91 10.53
C GLY A 741 9.33 23.82 11.15
N TRP A 742 8.89 24.99 11.60
CA TRP A 742 9.78 25.98 12.22
C TRP A 742 10.18 25.61 13.65
N ILE A 743 9.29 24.97 14.42
CA ILE A 743 9.60 24.57 15.79
C ILE A 743 10.66 23.45 15.82
N TYR A 744 10.62 22.46 14.93
CA TYR A 744 11.69 21.46 14.88
C TYR A 744 13.01 22.08 14.42
N THR A 745 12.96 22.99 13.44
CA THR A 745 14.14 23.69 12.92
C THR A 745 14.85 24.47 14.03
N PHE A 746 14.07 25.17 14.85
CA PHE A 746 14.57 25.89 16.03
C PHE A 746 15.08 24.92 17.10
N SER A 747 14.34 23.84 17.40
CA SER A 747 14.71 22.85 18.42
C SER A 747 16.02 22.14 18.08
N TRP A 748 16.18 21.71 16.83
CA TRP A 748 17.43 21.10 16.36
C TRP A 748 18.59 22.10 16.34
N SER A 749 18.36 23.36 15.94
CA SER A 749 19.40 24.41 15.98
C SER A 749 19.83 24.72 17.42
N ALA A 750 18.86 24.88 18.32
CA ALA A 750 19.10 25.12 19.74
C ALA A 750 19.89 23.98 20.40
N SER A 751 19.74 22.73 19.93
CA SER A 751 20.44 21.56 20.48
C SER A 751 21.98 21.66 20.42
N PHE A 752 22.56 22.45 19.52
CA PHE A 752 24.02 22.59 19.38
C PHE A 752 24.67 23.49 20.44
N TYR A 753 23.91 24.43 21.00
CA TYR A 753 24.44 25.46 21.90
C TYR A 753 24.75 24.98 23.32
N PRO A 754 23.95 24.12 23.98
CA PRO A 754 24.21 23.69 25.35
C PRO A 754 25.62 23.16 25.57
N GLN A 755 26.13 22.30 24.68
CA GLN A 755 27.48 21.75 24.81
C GLN A 755 28.56 22.79 24.50
N LEU A 756 28.34 23.62 23.49
CA LEU A 756 29.25 24.71 23.11
C LEU A 756 29.45 25.70 24.27
N LEU A 757 28.36 26.09 24.92
CA LEU A 757 28.35 26.99 26.08
C LEU A 757 28.93 26.32 27.33
N LEU A 758 28.63 25.04 27.56
CA LEU A 758 29.19 24.28 28.67
C LEU A 758 30.72 24.20 28.58
N ASN A 759 31.27 23.93 27.40
CA ASN A 759 32.71 23.90 27.17
C ASN A 759 33.36 25.27 27.40
N ALA A 760 32.70 26.33 26.93
CA ALA A 760 33.18 27.71 27.09
C ALA A 760 33.18 28.15 28.56
N ARG A 761 32.12 27.83 29.32
CA ARG A 761 32.00 28.13 30.76
C ARG A 761 32.97 27.31 31.61
N ARG A 762 33.11 26.01 31.34
CA ARG A 762 33.99 25.11 32.13
C ARG A 762 35.46 25.24 31.77
N LYS A 763 35.80 25.95 30.69
CA LYS A 763 37.16 26.02 30.10
C LYS A 763 37.80 24.64 29.91
N SER A 764 36.97 23.61 29.69
CA SER A 764 37.36 22.20 29.63
C SER A 764 36.39 21.43 28.74
N THR A 765 36.92 20.52 27.93
CA THR A 765 36.15 19.57 27.09
C THR A 765 36.01 18.19 27.74
N SER A 766 36.21 18.12 29.06
CA SER A 766 36.12 16.85 29.79
C SER A 766 34.67 16.37 29.94
N GLY A 767 34.41 15.14 29.46
CA GLY A 767 33.11 14.47 29.48
C GLY A 767 32.54 14.12 28.10
N THR A 768 33.14 14.63 27.01
CA THR A 768 32.64 14.47 25.64
C THR A 768 33.78 14.12 24.67
N THR A 769 33.55 13.19 23.74
CA THR A 769 34.57 12.78 22.76
C THR A 769 34.64 13.75 21.57
N VAL A 770 35.83 13.99 21.01
CA VAL A 770 36.00 14.84 19.80
C VAL A 770 35.39 14.21 18.54
N ASP A 771 35.20 12.89 18.56
CA ASP A 771 34.62 12.11 17.47
C ASP A 771 33.24 12.61 17.04
N PHE A 772 32.38 12.92 18.00
CA PHE A 772 31.02 13.38 17.77
C PHE A 772 30.95 14.72 17.00
N PRO A 773 31.58 15.82 17.45
CA PRO A 773 31.56 17.08 16.71
C PRO A 773 32.35 17.01 15.39
N LEU A 774 33.44 16.24 15.31
CA LEU A 774 34.26 16.12 14.10
C LEU A 774 33.51 15.51 12.93
N ILE A 775 32.88 14.35 13.14
CA ILE A 775 32.16 13.66 12.06
C ILE A 775 30.89 14.42 11.65
N ASN A 776 30.30 15.19 12.58
CA ASN A 776 29.14 16.04 12.29
C ASN A 776 29.46 17.15 11.29
N VAL A 777 30.68 17.71 11.28
CA VAL A 777 31.08 18.70 10.25
C VAL A 777 30.99 18.10 8.85
N LEU A 778 31.54 16.90 8.66
CA LEU A 778 31.46 16.19 7.38
C LEU A 778 30.01 15.86 6.99
N GLY A 779 29.22 15.36 7.96
CA GLY A 779 27.82 15.02 7.72
C GLY A 779 26.95 16.22 7.35
N PHE A 780 27.07 17.33 8.08
CA PHE A 780 26.29 18.54 7.79
C PHE A 780 26.78 19.28 6.54
N LEU A 781 28.06 19.19 6.18
CA LEU A 781 28.56 19.67 4.89
C LEU A 781 27.92 18.89 3.73
N ALA A 782 27.92 17.56 3.81
CA ALA A 782 27.29 16.71 2.80
C ALA A 782 25.79 16.98 2.69
N TYR A 783 25.09 17.14 3.82
CA TYR A 783 23.67 17.46 3.88
C TYR A 783 23.34 18.85 3.31
N PHE A 784 24.15 19.86 3.61
CA PHE A 784 23.99 21.21 3.06
C PHE A 784 24.17 21.20 1.54
N LEU A 785 25.25 20.58 1.04
CA LEU A 785 25.53 20.51 -0.40
C LEU A 785 24.44 19.72 -1.15
N SER A 786 23.99 18.58 -0.62
CA SER A 786 22.93 17.79 -1.26
C SER A 786 21.59 18.52 -1.27
N SER A 787 21.23 19.19 -0.16
CA SER A 787 19.97 19.93 -0.05
C SER A 787 19.98 21.18 -0.93
N LEU A 788 21.10 21.90 -0.99
CA LEU A 788 21.28 23.05 -1.87
C LEU A 788 21.19 22.64 -3.34
N ALA A 789 21.80 21.51 -3.73
CA ALA A 789 21.74 20.99 -5.10
C ALA A 789 20.30 20.61 -5.51
N LEU A 790 19.56 19.91 -4.64
CA LEU A 790 18.15 19.55 -4.89
C LEU A 790 17.22 20.75 -4.95
N TYR A 791 17.54 21.83 -4.23
CA TYR A 791 16.72 23.05 -4.20
C TYR A 791 17.01 23.99 -5.37
N ALA A 792 18.30 24.28 -5.62
CA ALA A 792 18.73 25.37 -6.50
C ALA A 792 19.08 24.92 -7.92
N SER A 793 19.54 23.67 -8.15
CA SER A 793 20.01 23.24 -9.48
C SER A 793 18.86 22.82 -10.41
N PRO A 794 18.65 23.51 -11.54
CA PRO A 794 17.61 23.12 -12.51
C PRO A 794 17.88 21.75 -13.14
N LEU A 795 19.17 21.42 -13.37
CA LEU A 795 19.59 20.14 -13.94
C LEU A 795 19.23 18.97 -13.02
N ILE A 796 19.60 19.06 -11.74
CA ILE A 796 19.32 18.00 -10.75
C ILE A 796 17.81 17.81 -10.56
N ARG A 797 17.03 18.90 -10.61
CA ARG A 797 15.58 18.83 -10.51
C ARG A 797 14.93 18.19 -11.73
N ALA A 798 15.45 18.44 -12.94
CA ALA A 798 15.00 17.78 -14.16
C ALA A 798 15.34 16.28 -14.16
N GLN A 799 16.55 15.92 -13.72
CA GLN A 799 16.95 14.51 -13.55
C GLN A 799 16.09 13.81 -12.48
N TYR A 800 15.81 14.48 -11.36
CA TYR A 800 14.92 13.94 -10.34
C TYR A 800 13.50 13.70 -10.87
N ALA A 801 12.93 14.68 -11.58
CA ALA A 801 11.61 14.56 -12.20
C ALA A 801 11.54 13.38 -13.19
N SER A 802 12.59 13.18 -13.99
CA SER A 802 12.64 12.04 -14.94
C SER A 802 12.67 10.67 -14.27
N ARG A 803 13.19 10.56 -13.03
CA ARG A 803 13.37 9.31 -12.30
C ARG A 803 12.22 8.99 -11.34
N HIS A 804 11.43 10.00 -10.98
CA HIS A 804 10.31 9.93 -10.03
C HIS A 804 9.01 10.48 -10.64
N GLU A 805 8.66 10.05 -11.86
CA GLU A 805 7.33 10.30 -12.46
C GLU A 805 6.90 11.79 -12.50
N ASN A 806 7.83 12.69 -12.84
CA ASN A 806 7.66 14.15 -12.89
C ASN A 806 7.42 14.85 -11.53
N LEU A 807 7.76 14.20 -10.42
CA LEU A 807 7.73 14.81 -9.09
C LEU A 807 8.88 15.81 -8.88
N THR A 808 8.65 16.81 -8.02
CA THR A 808 9.69 17.75 -7.59
C THR A 808 10.27 17.36 -6.23
N PRO A 809 11.59 17.55 -5.99
CA PRO A 809 12.17 17.34 -4.66
C PRO A 809 11.44 18.15 -3.58
N THR A 810 11.24 17.55 -2.40
CA THR A 810 10.49 18.14 -1.27
C THR A 810 11.34 19.02 -0.34
N VAL A 811 12.58 19.33 -0.74
CA VAL A 811 13.51 20.15 0.06
C VAL A 811 13.00 21.59 0.14
N GLN A 812 12.87 22.12 1.35
CA GLN A 812 12.40 23.48 1.62
C GLN A 812 13.56 24.40 2.07
N SER A 813 13.32 25.72 2.06
CA SER A 813 14.33 26.73 2.41
C SER A 813 14.80 26.63 3.87
N ASN A 814 13.92 26.21 4.79
CA ASN A 814 14.27 25.97 6.19
C ASN A 814 15.22 24.78 6.36
N ASP A 815 15.16 23.76 5.50
CA ASP A 815 16.09 22.63 5.54
C ASP A 815 17.53 23.07 5.21
N ILE A 816 17.68 24.00 4.27
CA ILE A 816 18.97 24.60 3.89
C ILE A 816 19.51 25.47 5.02
N ALA A 817 18.65 26.33 5.59
CA ALA A 817 19.01 27.21 6.70
C ALA A 817 19.49 26.40 7.92
N PHE A 818 18.77 25.31 8.25
CA PHE A 818 19.16 24.38 9.30
C PHE A 818 20.51 23.71 9.00
N ALA A 819 20.68 23.15 7.79
CA ALA A 819 21.90 22.45 7.41
C ALA A 819 23.13 23.35 7.50
N LEU A 820 23.02 24.60 7.05
CA LEU A 820 24.08 25.61 7.14
C LEU A 820 24.40 25.97 8.59
N HIS A 821 23.37 26.23 9.40
CA HIS A 821 23.54 26.55 10.82
C HIS A 821 24.24 25.40 11.56
N ALA A 822 23.77 24.16 11.37
CA ALA A 822 24.33 22.98 12.00
C ALA A 822 25.78 22.72 11.57
N LEU A 823 26.14 23.01 10.31
CA LEU A 823 27.52 22.95 9.83
C LEU A 823 28.41 23.95 10.57
N LEU A 824 27.99 25.22 10.66
CA LEU A 824 28.73 26.28 11.34
C LEU A 824 28.88 25.99 12.85
N ALA A 825 27.79 25.59 13.52
CA ALA A 825 27.81 25.25 14.94
C ALA A 825 28.69 24.03 15.24
N SER A 826 28.68 23.02 14.36
CA SER A 826 29.58 21.86 14.47
C SER A 826 31.04 22.26 14.28
N ALA A 827 31.34 23.10 13.28
CA ALA A 827 32.71 23.59 13.05
C ALA A 827 33.23 24.41 14.23
N LEU A 828 32.37 25.27 14.79
CA LEU A 828 32.67 26.05 15.99
C LEU A 828 32.95 25.15 17.19
N THR A 829 32.14 24.11 17.39
CA THR A 829 32.35 23.12 18.45
C THR A 829 33.66 22.37 18.26
N VAL A 830 34.00 21.93 17.04
CA VAL A 830 35.30 21.29 16.73
C VAL A 830 36.48 22.22 17.00
N SER A 831 36.34 23.53 16.73
CA SER A 831 37.41 24.51 16.99
C SER A 831 37.78 24.57 18.48
N GLN A 832 36.85 24.31 19.40
CA GLN A 832 37.14 24.22 20.84
C GLN A 832 38.05 23.02 21.19
N TYR A 833 38.06 21.97 20.36
CA TYR A 833 38.90 20.78 20.54
C TYR A 833 40.22 20.84 19.78
N LEU A 834 40.26 21.45 18.59
CA LEU A 834 41.44 21.48 17.73
C LEU A 834 42.23 22.79 17.86
N CYS A 835 41.54 23.94 17.97
CA CYS A 835 42.13 25.29 18.03
C CYS A 835 42.09 25.84 19.47
N ARG A 836 42.59 25.06 20.43
CA ARG A 836 42.42 25.32 21.89
C ARG A 836 43.01 26.63 22.37
N SER A 837 44.09 27.10 21.74
CA SER A 837 44.75 28.37 22.07
C SER A 837 43.85 29.58 21.84
N TRP A 838 42.93 29.52 20.87
CA TRP A 838 41.97 30.59 20.60
C TRP A 838 40.86 30.70 21.66
N TRP A 839 40.59 29.60 22.38
CA TRP A 839 39.48 29.51 23.34
C TRP A 839 39.93 29.46 24.81
N GLY A 840 41.23 29.30 25.07
CA GLY A 840 41.79 29.17 26.42
C GLY A 840 41.33 27.90 27.17
N ILE A 841 41.18 26.77 26.46
CA ILE A 841 40.63 25.51 27.02
C ILE A 841 41.76 24.52 27.37
N ARG A 842 41.69 23.88 28.55
CA ARG A 842 42.68 22.92 29.06
C ARG A 842 42.54 21.50 28.47
N TYR A 843 43.63 20.72 28.48
CA TYR A 843 43.69 19.36 27.92
C TYR A 843 42.78 18.36 28.69
N SER A 844 42.05 17.51 27.96
CA SER A 844 41.28 16.39 28.50
C SER A 844 41.54 15.11 27.70
N ALA A 845 41.51 13.95 28.37
CA ALA A 845 41.55 12.64 27.71
C ALA A 845 40.36 12.50 26.74
N GLY A 846 40.61 12.03 25.50
CA GLY A 846 39.59 11.90 24.44
C GLY A 846 39.63 12.99 23.35
N ALA A 847 40.65 13.86 23.34
CA ALA A 847 40.79 14.97 22.39
C ALA A 847 41.47 14.60 21.05
N LYS A 848 41.77 13.32 20.80
CA LYS A 848 42.25 12.80 19.51
C LYS A 848 41.13 12.01 18.84
N PRO A 849 40.87 12.20 17.54
CA PRO A 849 39.87 11.43 16.82
C PRO A 849 40.20 9.94 16.81
N SER A 850 39.19 9.08 16.96
CA SER A 850 39.38 7.63 16.88
C SER A 850 39.70 7.20 15.45
N ARG A 851 40.54 6.15 15.34
CA ARG A 851 40.90 5.54 14.05
C ARG A 851 39.67 5.05 13.29
N PHE A 852 38.65 4.59 14.03
CA PHE A 852 37.38 4.15 13.46
C PHE A 852 36.65 5.31 12.78
N ILE A 853 36.50 6.46 13.44
CA ILE A 853 35.81 7.63 12.88
C ILE A 853 36.58 8.24 11.70
N MET A 854 37.92 8.25 11.78
CA MET A 854 38.76 8.64 10.62
C MET A 854 38.58 7.69 9.44
N GLY A 855 38.43 6.39 9.68
CA GLY A 855 38.10 5.39 8.66
C GLY A 855 36.73 5.62 8.03
N VAL A 856 35.71 5.94 8.82
CA VAL A 856 34.36 6.29 8.33
C VAL A 856 34.38 7.56 7.48
N ALA A 857 35.14 8.59 7.91
CA ALA A 857 35.31 9.81 7.14
C ALA A 857 36.01 9.52 5.79
N GLY A 858 37.11 8.77 5.79
CA GLY A 858 37.81 8.36 4.57
C GLY A 858 36.93 7.52 3.64
N GLY A 859 36.20 6.55 4.18
CA GLY A 859 35.27 5.72 3.42
C GLY A 859 34.12 6.52 2.80
N SER A 860 33.67 7.59 3.45
CA SER A 860 32.65 8.50 2.89
C SER A 860 33.16 9.23 1.65
N PHE A 861 34.41 9.70 1.66
CA PHE A 861 35.05 10.31 0.48
C PHE A 861 35.25 9.29 -0.65
N VAL A 862 35.70 8.08 -0.33
CA VAL A 862 35.86 7.01 -1.32
C VAL A 862 34.52 6.63 -1.95
N GLY A 863 33.45 6.50 -1.15
CA GLY A 863 32.12 6.18 -1.66
C GLY A 863 31.58 7.23 -2.65
N VAL A 864 31.72 8.52 -2.31
CA VAL A 864 31.34 9.61 -3.22
C VAL A 864 32.24 9.63 -4.47
N ALA A 865 33.55 9.38 -4.33
CA ALA A 865 34.47 9.32 -5.46
C ALA A 865 34.16 8.15 -6.41
N VAL A 866 33.76 6.99 -5.90
CA VAL A 866 33.33 5.84 -6.72
C VAL A 866 32.08 6.20 -7.52
N VAL A 867 31.07 6.79 -6.88
CA VAL A 867 29.85 7.23 -7.59
C VAL A 867 30.19 8.26 -8.65
N TRP A 868 31.06 9.23 -8.33
CA TRP A 868 31.54 10.20 -9.30
C TRP A 868 32.25 9.53 -10.48
N LEU A 869 33.14 8.56 -10.26
CA LEU A 869 33.79 7.80 -11.34
C LEU A 869 32.78 7.02 -12.20
N LEU A 870 31.72 6.47 -11.61
CA LEU A 870 30.65 5.79 -12.36
C LEU A 870 29.87 6.78 -13.25
N THR A 871 29.56 7.97 -12.74
CA THR A 871 28.91 9.02 -13.56
C THR A 871 29.81 9.46 -14.72
N VAL A 872 31.12 9.62 -14.49
CA VAL A 872 32.09 9.98 -15.54
C VAL A 872 32.21 8.87 -16.57
N ARG A 873 32.22 7.60 -16.14
CA ARG A 873 32.27 6.44 -17.05
C ARG A 873 31.05 6.38 -17.96
N ASP A 874 29.84 6.52 -17.40
CA ASP A 874 28.60 6.45 -18.18
C ASP A 874 28.47 7.66 -19.13
N ALA A 875 28.89 8.85 -18.70
CA ALA A 875 28.98 10.03 -19.56
C ALA A 875 29.99 9.85 -20.70
N ALA A 876 31.15 9.26 -20.42
CA ALA A 876 32.16 8.94 -21.43
C ALA A 876 31.68 7.86 -22.41
N ALA A 877 30.95 6.85 -21.93
CA ALA A 877 30.36 5.80 -22.77
C ALA A 877 29.27 6.38 -23.69
N ALA A 878 28.43 7.27 -23.19
CA ALA A 878 27.43 7.97 -24.00
C ALA A 878 28.08 8.90 -25.04
N ALA A 879 29.14 9.62 -24.67
CA ALA A 879 29.90 10.44 -25.60
C ALA A 879 30.62 9.61 -26.67
N ALA A 880 31.15 8.44 -26.33
CA ALA A 880 31.76 7.51 -27.30
C ALA A 880 30.73 6.91 -28.25
N ALA A 881 29.52 6.58 -27.76
CA ALA A 881 28.41 6.13 -28.60
C ALA A 881 27.93 7.23 -29.57
N ALA A 882 27.83 8.48 -29.09
CA ALA A 882 27.51 9.62 -29.94
C ALA A 882 28.62 9.91 -30.98
N ALA A 883 29.90 9.77 -30.58
CA ALA A 883 31.04 9.95 -31.47
C ALA A 883 31.07 8.90 -32.60
N ALA A 884 30.64 7.66 -32.32
CA ALA A 884 30.50 6.59 -33.32
C ALA A 884 29.41 6.88 -34.36
N ASP A 885 28.34 7.60 -33.97
CA ASP A 885 27.29 8.07 -34.89
C ASP A 885 27.75 9.25 -35.77
N THR A 886 28.65 10.11 -35.26
CA THR A 886 29.20 11.27 -36.01
C THR A 886 30.37 10.98 -36.94
N ALA A 887 30.77 9.71 -37.13
CA ALA A 887 31.84 9.32 -38.07
C ALA A 887 31.53 9.60 -39.57
N GLY A 888 30.49 10.37 -39.88
CA GLY A 888 30.11 10.83 -41.21
C GLY A 888 30.45 12.28 -41.57
N VAL A 889 30.87 13.17 -40.64
CA VAL A 889 31.15 14.58 -40.99
C VAL A 889 32.33 15.13 -40.17
N ARG A 890 33.40 15.55 -40.87
CA ARG A 890 34.54 16.30 -40.34
C ARG A 890 34.27 17.81 -40.42
N ASP A 891 34.50 18.54 -39.33
CA ASP A 891 35.42 19.70 -39.28
C ASP A 891 35.60 20.22 -37.84
N GLY A 892 36.76 20.82 -37.57
CA GLY A 892 37.40 20.86 -36.25
C GLY A 892 37.09 22.07 -35.34
N VAL A 893 37.74 22.09 -34.17
CA VAL A 893 38.42 23.20 -33.46
C VAL A 893 38.81 22.70 -32.04
N GLY A 894 39.98 23.14 -31.54
CA GLY A 894 40.65 22.59 -30.35
C GLY A 894 40.39 23.27 -28.99
N VAL A 895 40.66 22.45 -27.96
CA VAL A 895 41.29 22.68 -26.62
C VAL A 895 40.76 23.78 -25.66
N GLY A 896 40.28 23.35 -24.47
CA GLY A 896 40.37 24.15 -23.23
C GLY A 896 39.35 23.88 -22.08
N VAL A 897 39.70 22.99 -21.13
CA VAL A 897 39.32 22.91 -19.68
C VAL A 897 37.84 23.04 -19.22
N GLY A 898 37.27 21.95 -18.68
CA GLY A 898 36.09 21.98 -17.78
C GLY A 898 35.16 20.76 -17.87
N VAL A 899 35.36 19.75 -17.01
CA VAL A 899 34.63 18.47 -17.03
C VAL A 899 33.19 18.65 -16.52
N GLY A 900 32.20 18.39 -17.38
CA GLY A 900 30.79 18.17 -17.01
C GLY A 900 29.73 18.96 -17.80
N VAL A 901 30.08 20.04 -18.50
CA VAL A 901 29.07 20.89 -19.17
C VAL A 901 29.18 20.87 -20.71
N ALA A 902 30.25 20.32 -21.30
CA ALA A 902 30.59 20.60 -22.71
C ALA A 902 30.42 19.46 -23.73
N THR A 903 29.84 18.29 -23.41
CA THR A 903 29.54 17.29 -24.45
C THR A 903 28.17 17.44 -25.09
N GLY A 904 27.21 18.13 -24.44
CA GLY A 904 25.83 18.22 -24.93
C GLY A 904 25.08 16.87 -25.06
N VAL A 905 25.75 15.75 -24.83
CA VAL A 905 25.21 14.40 -24.94
C VAL A 905 24.44 14.08 -23.66
N ARG A 906 23.11 14.00 -23.78
CA ARG A 906 22.22 13.68 -22.67
C ARG A 906 22.27 12.18 -22.38
N VAL A 907 22.92 11.80 -21.29
CA VAL A 907 22.77 10.48 -20.66
C VAL A 907 21.32 10.35 -20.19
N ASN A 908 20.67 9.18 -20.39
CA ASN A 908 19.29 8.99 -19.93
C ASN A 908 19.24 8.94 -18.38
N PRO A 909 18.71 9.98 -17.71
CA PRO A 909 18.71 10.07 -16.25
C PRO A 909 17.78 9.07 -15.56
N ALA A 910 16.87 8.41 -16.30
CA ALA A 910 15.99 7.40 -15.76
C ALA A 910 16.71 6.06 -15.49
N THR A 911 17.78 5.76 -16.24
CA THR A 911 18.41 4.43 -16.25
C THR A 911 19.90 4.43 -15.94
N SER A 912 20.61 5.51 -16.22
CA SER A 912 22.08 5.59 -16.10
C SER A 912 22.53 6.39 -14.88
N TRP A 913 23.84 6.33 -14.57
CA TRP A 913 24.44 7.14 -13.52
C TRP A 913 24.56 8.60 -13.98
N CYS A 914 24.04 9.53 -13.17
CA CYS A 914 24.03 10.98 -13.47
C CYS A 914 24.37 11.82 -12.23
N GLU A 915 24.41 13.14 -12.39
CA GLU A 915 24.77 14.09 -11.33
C GLU A 915 23.84 13.99 -10.11
N LEU A 916 22.59 13.58 -10.31
CA LEU A 916 21.66 13.26 -9.23
C LEU A 916 22.17 12.15 -8.30
N ASP A 917 22.88 11.14 -8.83
CA ASP A 917 23.40 10.03 -8.02
C ASP A 917 24.54 10.47 -7.10
N ILE A 918 25.34 11.47 -7.51
CA ILE A 918 26.34 12.11 -6.64
C ILE A 918 25.64 12.85 -5.50
N VAL A 919 24.55 13.54 -5.80
CA VAL A 919 23.73 14.26 -4.81
C VAL A 919 23.10 13.29 -3.81
N TYR A 920 22.62 12.11 -4.27
CA TYR A 920 22.16 11.05 -3.39
C TYR A 920 23.28 10.44 -2.54
N ALA A 921 24.46 10.20 -3.12
CA ALA A 921 25.62 9.70 -2.38
C ALA A 921 26.01 10.65 -1.23
N LEU A 922 26.04 11.96 -1.49
CA LEU A 922 26.24 12.99 -0.45
C LEU A 922 25.15 12.94 0.64
N GLY A 923 23.89 12.79 0.25
CA GLY A 923 22.78 12.61 1.20
C GLY A 923 22.92 11.36 2.08
N HIS A 924 23.36 10.24 1.50
CA HIS A 924 23.60 8.99 2.23
C HIS A 924 24.78 9.08 3.20
N VAL A 925 25.82 9.87 2.89
CA VAL A 925 26.92 10.14 3.83
C VAL A 925 26.38 10.75 5.12
N LYS A 926 25.46 11.71 5.06
CA LYS A 926 24.82 12.28 6.26
C LYS A 926 24.08 11.21 7.08
N LEU A 927 23.37 10.32 6.41
CA LEU A 927 22.59 9.26 7.06
C LEU A 927 23.52 8.27 7.80
N ILE A 928 24.55 7.78 7.13
CA ILE A 928 25.56 6.87 7.69
C ILE A 928 26.25 7.51 8.90
N ILE A 929 26.67 8.78 8.75
CA ILE A 929 27.29 9.53 9.85
C ILE A 929 26.33 9.65 11.03
N SER A 930 25.04 9.90 10.80
CA SER A 930 24.06 10.06 11.88
C SER A 930 23.79 8.76 12.64
N LEU A 931 23.90 7.60 11.97
CA LEU A 931 23.83 6.29 12.62
C LEU A 931 25.08 5.98 13.47
N ILE A 932 26.26 6.40 13.02
CA ILE A 932 27.53 6.01 13.66
C ILE A 932 27.94 6.99 14.78
N LYS A 933 27.67 8.28 14.62
CA LYS A 933 28.24 9.35 15.47
C LYS A 933 27.93 9.21 16.96
N LEU A 934 26.82 8.55 17.32
CA LEU A 934 26.34 8.44 18.71
C LEU A 934 26.94 7.24 19.46
N TRP A 935 27.49 6.26 18.74
CA TRP A 935 28.04 5.03 19.31
C TRP A 935 29.24 5.25 20.24
N PRO A 936 30.24 6.08 19.89
CA PRO A 936 31.38 6.34 20.76
C PRO A 936 30.95 6.95 22.10
N GLN A 937 29.93 7.82 22.10
CA GLN A 937 29.42 8.45 23.32
C GLN A 937 28.63 7.46 24.19
N ILE A 938 27.81 6.59 23.59
CA ILE A 938 27.11 5.52 24.33
C ILE A 938 28.12 4.61 25.04
N LEU A 939 29.18 4.20 24.34
CA LEU A 939 30.24 3.36 24.89
C LEU A 939 31.03 4.09 25.98
N ALA A 940 31.33 5.38 25.79
CA ALA A 940 31.99 6.20 26.80
C ALA A 940 31.15 6.31 28.08
N ASN A 941 29.85 6.59 27.95
CA ASN A 941 28.92 6.62 29.09
C ASN A 941 28.87 5.25 29.80
N TYR A 942 28.82 4.16 29.02
CA TYR A 942 28.78 2.81 29.56
C TYR A 942 30.06 2.42 30.29
N ARG A 943 31.22 2.80 29.75
CA ARG A 943 32.54 2.54 30.34
C ARG A 943 32.77 3.38 31.59
N ASN A 944 32.37 4.65 31.55
CA ASN A 944 32.55 5.58 32.66
C ASN A 944 31.46 5.44 33.74
N LYS A 945 30.40 4.66 33.47
CA LYS A 945 29.21 4.51 34.33
C LYS A 945 28.65 5.86 34.79
N SER A 946 28.81 6.88 33.97
CA SER A 946 28.47 8.27 34.27
C SER A 946 28.19 9.02 32.98
N THR A 947 27.24 9.94 33.05
CA THR A 947 26.96 10.91 31.99
C THR A 947 27.42 12.32 32.36
N ARG A 948 28.28 12.47 33.41
CA ARG A 948 28.77 13.78 33.85
C ARG A 948 29.62 14.44 32.75
N GLY A 949 29.27 15.67 32.37
CA GLY A 949 29.96 16.45 31.34
C GLY A 949 29.32 16.43 29.94
N TRP A 950 28.24 15.67 29.74
CA TRP A 950 27.41 15.68 28.52
C TRP A 950 26.06 16.36 28.81
N SER A 951 25.67 17.34 27.99
CA SER A 951 24.40 18.06 28.19
C SER A 951 23.18 17.20 27.82
N VAL A 952 22.31 16.93 28.79
CA VAL A 952 21.05 16.20 28.56
C VAL A 952 20.02 17.06 27.82
N TRP A 953 20.09 18.38 27.97
CA TRP A 953 19.22 19.30 27.25
C TRP A 953 19.39 19.22 25.74
N GLN A 954 20.60 18.92 25.27
CA GLN A 954 20.86 18.64 23.85
C GLN A 954 20.06 17.41 23.38
N VAL A 955 20.04 16.33 24.16
CA VAL A 955 19.32 15.08 23.86
C VAL A 955 17.80 15.29 23.86
N VAL A 956 17.28 16.08 24.80
CA VAL A 956 15.85 16.39 24.88
C VAL A 956 15.39 17.25 23.70
N LEU A 957 16.18 18.26 23.32
CA LEU A 957 15.88 19.12 22.17
C LEU A 957 16.00 18.37 20.83
N ASP A 958 16.95 17.45 20.70
CA ASP A 958 17.10 16.59 19.52
C ASP A 958 15.88 15.66 19.37
N LEU A 959 15.45 15.03 20.47
CA LEU A 959 14.26 14.19 20.53
C LEU A 959 12.98 14.95 20.14
N VAL A 960 12.77 16.14 20.70
CA VAL A 960 11.61 16.99 20.38
C VAL A 960 11.63 17.40 18.91
N GLY A 961 12.80 17.76 18.38
CA GLY A 961 12.97 18.05 16.95
C GLY A 961 12.69 16.83 16.06
N GLY A 962 13.14 15.64 16.45
CA GLY A 962 12.86 14.39 15.74
C GLY A 962 11.36 14.04 15.73
N MET A 963 10.67 14.25 16.85
CA MET A 963 9.23 14.04 16.98
C MET A 963 8.44 14.98 16.06
N LEU A 964 8.76 16.28 16.09
CA LEU A 964 8.06 17.29 15.31
C LEU A 964 8.37 17.20 13.81
N SER A 965 9.60 16.84 13.43
CA SER A 965 9.99 16.60 12.02
C SER A 965 9.27 15.39 11.42
N THR A 966 9.11 14.32 12.20
CA THR A 966 8.35 13.12 11.78
C THR A 966 6.84 13.43 11.71
N ALA A 967 6.32 14.18 12.68
CA ALA A 967 4.91 14.62 12.68
C ALA A 967 4.58 15.52 11.49
N GLN A 968 5.46 16.48 11.16
CA GLN A 968 5.29 17.34 9.99
C GLN A 968 5.21 16.54 8.70
N GLN A 969 6.13 15.59 8.48
CA GLN A 969 6.12 14.74 7.29
C GLN A 969 4.84 13.90 7.18
N GLY A 970 4.30 13.45 8.32
CA GLY A 970 3.00 12.78 8.36
C GLY A 970 1.85 13.70 7.95
N ILE A 971 1.83 14.94 8.45
CA ILE A 971 0.82 15.95 8.10
C ILE A 971 0.93 16.35 6.63
N ASP A 972 2.14 16.56 6.12
CA ASP A 972 2.37 16.94 4.72
C ASP A 972 1.95 15.82 3.75
N SER A 973 2.27 14.56 4.09
CA SER A 973 1.84 13.39 3.30
C SER A 973 0.32 13.23 3.33
N TYR A 974 -0.32 13.56 4.46
CA TYR A 974 -1.78 13.58 4.55
C TYR A 974 -2.40 14.69 3.70
N LEU A 975 -1.85 15.91 3.74
CA LEU A 975 -2.32 17.05 2.97
C LEU A 975 -2.13 16.88 1.46
N GLN A 976 -1.09 16.16 1.03
CA GLN A 976 -0.79 15.90 -0.38
C GLN A 976 -1.60 14.74 -0.97
N GLY A 977 -2.35 13.99 -0.15
CA GLY A 977 -3.14 12.83 -0.60
C GLY A 977 -2.31 11.62 -1.04
N HIS A 978 -0.99 11.66 -0.91
CA HIS A 978 -0.05 10.61 -1.32
C HIS A 978 1.15 10.55 -0.36
N TRP A 979 1.64 9.34 -0.07
CA TRP A 979 2.81 9.10 0.80
C TRP A 979 4.16 9.51 0.18
N SER A 980 4.14 10.15 -0.99
CA SER A 980 5.34 10.67 -1.67
C SER A 980 6.11 11.69 -0.83
N GLY A 981 5.45 12.37 0.13
CA GLY A 981 6.13 13.23 1.10
C GLY A 981 7.12 12.49 2.02
N ILE A 982 6.81 11.25 2.41
CA ILE A 982 7.65 10.40 3.27
C ILE A 982 8.64 9.57 2.44
N THR A 983 8.24 9.05 1.27
CA THR A 983 9.14 8.28 0.40
C THR A 983 10.07 9.16 -0.44
N GLY A 984 9.70 10.42 -0.67
CA GLY A 984 10.47 11.39 -1.46
C GLY A 984 11.60 12.09 -0.70
N ASN A 985 11.62 12.01 0.65
CA ASN A 985 12.72 12.49 1.49
C ASN A 985 13.11 11.47 2.58
N PRO A 986 13.67 10.31 2.18
CA PRO A 986 14.00 9.22 3.10
C PRO A 986 15.05 9.63 4.14
N ILE A 987 15.87 10.65 3.84
CA ILE A 987 16.90 11.17 4.76
C ILE A 987 16.23 11.89 5.94
N LYS A 988 15.27 12.78 5.69
CA LYS A 988 14.56 13.51 6.76
C LYS A 988 13.76 12.57 7.65
N PHE A 989 13.08 11.58 7.05
CA PHE A 989 12.37 10.54 7.80
C PHE A 989 13.31 9.70 8.68
N ALA A 990 14.42 9.23 8.11
CA ALA A 990 15.38 8.40 8.84
C ALA A 990 16.07 9.18 9.98
N LEU A 991 16.39 10.47 9.78
CA LEU A 991 16.98 11.31 10.82
C LEU A 991 16.05 11.44 12.05
N GLY A 992 14.74 11.62 11.86
CA GLY A 992 13.77 11.68 12.96
C GLY A 992 13.69 10.37 13.76
N ASN A 993 13.70 9.23 13.06
CA ASN A 993 13.63 7.91 13.71
C ASN A 993 14.93 7.52 14.44
N ILE A 994 16.09 7.90 13.89
CA ILE A 994 17.40 7.70 14.54
C ILE A 994 17.44 8.44 15.89
N SER A 995 16.91 9.66 15.95
CA SER A 995 16.79 10.43 17.20
C SER A 995 15.96 9.67 18.25
N PHE A 996 14.80 9.08 17.92
CA PHE A 996 13.99 8.30 18.88
C PHE A 996 14.78 7.17 19.56
N VAL A 997 15.56 6.43 18.78
CA VAL A 997 16.30 5.27 19.28
C VAL A 997 17.47 5.72 20.17
N TYR A 998 18.32 6.61 19.65
CA TYR A 998 19.54 6.99 20.36
C TYR A 998 19.26 7.92 21.54
N ASP A 999 18.34 8.88 21.41
CA ASP A 999 18.00 9.77 22.51
C ASP A 999 17.29 9.02 23.63
N GLY A 1000 16.47 8.01 23.28
CA GLY A 1000 15.93 7.06 24.25
C GLY A 1000 17.01 6.32 25.05
N ILE A 1001 18.08 5.86 24.38
CA ILE A 1001 19.23 5.23 25.05
C ILE A 1001 19.94 6.21 25.97
N PHE A 1002 20.20 7.45 25.53
CA PHE A 1002 20.86 8.45 26.37
C PHE A 1002 20.02 8.86 27.58
N LEU A 1003 18.70 9.03 27.41
CA LEU A 1003 17.77 9.30 28.51
C LEU A 1003 17.74 8.13 29.50
N ALA A 1004 17.78 6.88 29.02
CA ALA A 1004 17.89 5.71 29.88
C ALA A 1004 19.24 5.66 30.61
N GLN A 1005 20.36 5.94 29.93
CA GLN A 1005 21.68 6.02 30.57
C GLN A 1005 21.72 7.09 31.67
N HIS A 1006 21.15 8.27 31.42
CA HIS A 1006 21.16 9.40 32.36
C HIS A 1006 20.20 9.22 33.54
N TYR A 1007 18.93 8.90 33.27
CA TYR A 1007 17.89 8.89 34.30
C TYR A 1007 17.68 7.53 34.96
N VAL A 1008 18.08 6.43 34.32
CA VAL A 1008 17.82 5.06 34.79
C VAL A 1008 19.09 4.34 35.23
N LEU A 1009 20.16 4.36 34.43
CA LEU A 1009 21.34 3.51 34.66
C LEU A 1009 22.45 4.17 35.50
N TYR A 1010 22.77 5.44 35.26
CA TYR A 1010 23.96 6.12 35.81
C TYR A 1010 23.64 7.34 36.67
N ARG A 1011 22.55 7.28 37.44
CA ARG A 1011 22.17 8.33 38.38
C ARG A 1011 23.22 8.42 39.49
N GLY A 1012 24.03 9.48 39.50
CA GLY A 1012 24.99 9.73 40.58
C GLY A 1012 24.30 10.02 41.91
N GLU A 1013 24.85 9.48 42.99
CA GLU A 1013 24.64 9.99 44.36
C GLU A 1013 25.28 11.39 44.43
N GLY A 1014 24.48 12.43 44.71
CA GLY A 1014 24.94 13.82 44.75
C GLY A 1014 24.13 14.81 43.91
N GLY A 1015 22.89 14.49 43.56
CA GLY A 1015 22.01 15.39 42.78
C GLY A 1015 21.39 16.55 43.56
N ASP A 1016 21.48 16.57 44.89
CA ASP A 1016 20.94 17.64 45.73
C ASP A 1016 22.02 18.63 46.24
N GLU A 1017 23.28 18.22 46.40
CA GLU A 1017 24.35 19.13 46.85
C GLU A 1017 24.75 20.16 45.78
N ASP A 1018 24.75 19.80 44.50
CA ASP A 1018 25.20 20.72 43.43
C ASP A 1018 24.15 21.75 43.00
N ARG A 1019 22.88 21.52 43.33
CA ARG A 1019 21.81 22.51 43.09
C ARG A 1019 21.83 23.60 44.16
N GLU A 1020 22.28 23.28 45.37
CA GLU A 1020 22.57 24.25 46.43
C GLU A 1020 23.90 24.99 46.21
N THR A 1021 24.96 24.35 45.70
CA THR A 1021 26.25 25.04 45.46
C THR A 1021 26.21 26.01 44.28
N LEU A 1022 25.40 25.74 43.24
CA LEU A 1022 25.18 26.69 42.14
C LEU A 1022 24.28 27.88 42.53
N LEU A 1023 23.35 27.68 43.47
CA LEU A 1023 22.51 28.77 44.01
C LEU A 1023 23.21 29.56 45.13
N ARG A 1024 24.15 28.95 45.86
CA ARG A 1024 24.98 29.67 46.86
C ARG A 1024 26.05 30.56 46.22
N ARG A 1025 26.60 30.17 45.06
CA ARG A 1025 27.59 31.01 44.36
C ARG A 1025 27.02 32.29 43.73
N GLU A 1026 25.70 32.39 43.55
CA GLU A 1026 25.07 33.65 43.13
C GLU A 1026 24.79 34.60 44.30
N GLY A 1027 24.94 34.15 45.56
CA GLY A 1027 24.80 35.01 46.75
C GLY A 1027 26.13 35.55 47.30
N ASP A 1028 27.25 34.87 47.02
CA ASP A 1028 28.56 35.21 47.59
C ASP A 1028 29.44 36.06 46.63
N GLU A 1029 28.95 36.45 45.45
CA GLU A 1029 29.66 37.34 44.50
C GLU A 1029 29.14 38.81 44.55
N GLU A 1030 28.29 39.19 45.52
CA GLU A 1030 27.86 40.58 45.77
C GLU A 1030 28.53 41.25 47.00
N GLU A 1031 29.39 40.55 47.75
CA GLU A 1031 30.24 41.13 48.81
C GLU A 1031 31.71 40.65 48.68
N GLU A 1032 32.43 41.13 47.67
CA GLU A 1032 33.90 41.34 47.72
C GLU A 1032 34.40 42.28 46.62
#